data_AF-A0A397AZ22-F1
#
_entry.id   AF-A0A397AZ22-F1
#
_cell.length_a   1.000
_cell.length_b   1.000
_cell.length_c   1.000
_cell.angle_alpha   90.00
_cell.angle_beta   90.00
_cell.angle_gamma   90.00
#
_symmetry.space_group_name_H-M   'P 1'
#
loop_
_entity.id
_entity.type
_entity.pdbx_description
1 polymer ?
#
loop_
_entity_poly.entity_id
_entity_poly.type
_entity_poly.pdbx_seq_one_letter_code
_entity_poly.pdbx_strand_id
1 'polypeptide(L)'
;MDPSAAELDTDDRLDDENHEGVDEEHDAEDKASQPTVSREDLPPAPTRPPVPLHDMLQRAVQLQLIHANTLTDFIARSSAAGIPMPMIPPVQDTPSTGMMIVWNPSIRTYVTSLYPVNDTEPFTPLIRLNVNHNRATFGDFKLLAFALKRLAMLSGFEIRVKYSSKRNKRWECRVRECPFLLSGYRNKDNKVHVTDIELMHNHALSHPLYPSAPTDGATDDDGVPKSSEKVARNTTLSIELVLASMFDSETGQDVMTKDPEEMRLKYIQSMLLQQYGATISTSMASRAKKKFVDMFYEPSSASYQLLRPYFEKCVAANPGSFYLIDHIPTVTPTGAFEYGRCLLGVGPAFRMLPDAAPVIVLEAAPMNSDMNKIGYLLVASTRDYNNEPIYLALAHVPATDDVNWAWFLQHLKDNNIPISKHTTFLTDGSMGTTVTQALLQVFPYQPHRYAILQLLQMVCQMSGQARLTPEEEHLVLQMASSLNMPPRVDLCRCLEGIPKEHWVVAAMIERGWPTLRDISLRHCVGDFAKSTLGSLMCSCNLVPCFYLLLLSLHRASVARFNAIALHSDLVLLPYQQSVLNQRLSESARFEIVECRPQEVYFAHVLSNVHHKAYKIVNVRDNSCTCGDWQQFHLPCTHGLAVFAALGRNVWELITRTNKSKPGPRPKKRKEISNNPPPEGVIV
;
A
#
# COMPACT_ATOMS: atom_id res chain seq x y z
N MET A 1 3.23 -59.25 -6.19
CA MET A 1 3.52 -60.48 -6.96
C MET A 1 3.62 -60.03 -8.40
N ASP A 2 4.84 -59.79 -8.87
CA ASP A 2 5.14 -59.71 -10.32
C ASP A 2 5.27 -61.13 -10.87
N PRO A 3 4.94 -61.36 -12.16
CA PRO A 3 5.97 -61.35 -13.23
C PRO A 3 5.45 -60.74 -14.56
N SER A 4 6.17 -59.87 -15.28
CA SER A 4 7.36 -60.05 -16.14
C SER A 4 7.12 -60.65 -17.54
N ALA A 5 7.87 -60.09 -18.51
CA ALA A 5 8.30 -60.62 -19.82
C ALA A 5 7.43 -60.24 -21.05
N ALA A 6 7.98 -59.95 -22.23
CA ALA A 6 9.32 -59.59 -22.70
C ALA A 6 9.12 -59.28 -24.21
N GLU A 7 9.67 -58.18 -24.71
CA GLU A 7 9.89 -57.98 -26.14
C GLU A 7 11.29 -58.47 -26.52
N LEU A 8 11.36 -59.03 -27.73
CA LEU A 8 12.49 -59.69 -28.36
C LEU A 8 13.45 -58.69 -29.02
N ASP A 9 14.73 -59.03 -28.94
CA ASP A 9 15.87 -58.54 -29.71
C ASP A 9 15.63 -58.52 -31.23
N THR A 10 16.26 -57.55 -31.91
CA THR A 10 17.31 -57.84 -32.92
C THR A 10 17.98 -56.53 -33.41
N ASP A 11 19.28 -56.41 -33.10
CA ASP A 11 20.42 -56.23 -34.02
C ASP A 11 20.26 -55.28 -35.25
N ASP A 12 21.20 -54.42 -35.65
CA ASP A 12 22.58 -54.14 -35.26
C ASP A 12 23.06 -52.98 -36.17
N ARG A 13 24.19 -52.32 -35.82
CA ARG A 13 25.13 -51.52 -36.65
C ARG A 13 25.17 -49.98 -36.55
N LEU A 14 26.33 -49.56 -35.98
CA LEU A 14 27.28 -48.50 -36.45
C LEU A 14 26.75 -47.04 -36.39
N ASP A 15 27.37 -46.04 -35.76
CA ASP A 15 28.78 -45.69 -35.57
C ASP A 15 28.95 -44.56 -34.50
N ASP A 16 30.20 -44.32 -34.09
CA ASP A 16 30.77 -43.46 -33.04
C ASP A 16 30.14 -42.08 -32.71
N GLU A 17 30.10 -41.78 -31.39
CA GLU A 17 29.98 -40.45 -30.80
C GLU A 17 31.35 -39.76 -30.67
N ASN A 18 31.46 -38.47 -31.06
CA ASN A 18 31.97 -37.41 -30.17
C ASN A 18 31.88 -35.98 -30.74
N HIS A 19 31.40 -35.08 -29.87
CA HIS A 19 31.71 -33.66 -29.62
C HIS A 19 31.80 -32.61 -30.76
N GLU A 20 30.97 -31.55 -30.61
CA GLU A 20 31.25 -30.09 -30.60
C GLU A 20 29.93 -29.36 -30.97
N GLY A 21 29.39 -28.42 -30.17
CA GLY A 21 29.77 -27.01 -30.15
C GLY A 21 28.95 -26.21 -31.18
N VAL A 22 27.95 -25.42 -30.76
CA VAL A 22 27.31 -24.42 -31.64
C VAL A 22 26.96 -23.15 -30.86
N ASP A 23 27.55 -22.07 -31.33
CA ASP A 23 27.36 -20.66 -31.01
C ASP A 23 26.05 -20.09 -31.59
N GLU A 24 25.48 -19.05 -30.95
CA GLU A 24 24.46 -18.17 -31.54
C GLU A 24 24.98 -16.72 -31.60
N GLU A 25 25.39 -16.29 -32.80
CA GLU A 25 25.27 -14.93 -33.36
C GLU A 25 23.80 -14.70 -33.75
N HIS A 26 23.18 -13.52 -33.85
CA HIS A 26 23.58 -12.12 -34.03
C HIS A 26 22.33 -11.25 -33.70
N ASP A 27 22.52 -9.99 -33.33
CA ASP A 27 21.82 -8.86 -33.98
C ASP A 27 22.34 -7.52 -33.42
N ALA A 28 22.98 -6.76 -34.30
CA ALA A 28 23.43 -5.40 -34.10
C ALA A 28 22.95 -4.56 -35.27
N GLU A 29 22.24 -3.45 -35.01
CA GLU A 29 22.36 -2.16 -35.69
C GLU A 29 21.26 -1.21 -35.20
N ASP A 30 21.63 -0.15 -34.47
CA ASP A 30 21.34 1.24 -34.86
C ASP A 30 22.02 2.22 -33.87
N LYS A 31 23.08 2.90 -34.32
CA LYS A 31 23.75 3.99 -33.60
C LYS A 31 23.53 5.29 -34.37
N ALA A 32 22.62 6.12 -33.88
CA ALA A 32 22.54 7.53 -34.27
C ALA A 32 23.32 8.42 -33.29
N SER A 33 24.15 9.28 -33.86
CA SER A 33 25.10 10.19 -33.23
C SER A 33 24.44 11.28 -32.38
N GLN A 34 24.94 11.50 -31.16
CA GLN A 34 24.71 12.72 -30.36
C GLN A 34 26.05 13.24 -29.81
N PRO A 35 26.22 14.57 -29.66
CA PRO A 35 27.52 15.19 -29.43
C PRO A 35 28.02 14.98 -28.00
N THR A 36 29.29 14.65 -27.87
CA THR A 36 30.02 14.51 -26.61
C THR A 36 30.22 15.88 -25.97
N VAL A 37 29.51 16.15 -24.87
CA VAL A 37 29.84 17.24 -23.95
C VAL A 37 30.95 16.76 -23.02
N SER A 38 32.07 17.48 -23.00
CA SER A 38 33.22 17.26 -22.11
C SER A 38 32.81 17.40 -20.64
N ARG A 39 33.31 16.49 -19.80
CA ARG A 39 32.89 16.30 -18.40
C ARG A 39 33.46 17.34 -17.42
N GLU A 40 33.81 18.54 -17.88
CA GLU A 40 34.47 19.58 -17.08
C GLU A 40 33.59 20.80 -16.76
N ASP A 41 32.37 20.91 -17.30
CA ASP A 41 31.49 22.08 -17.09
C ASP A 41 30.20 21.81 -16.27
N LEU A 42 30.17 20.75 -15.45
CA LEU A 42 29.06 20.57 -14.49
C LEU A 42 29.41 21.24 -13.15
N PRO A 43 28.51 22.08 -12.58
CA PRO A 43 28.75 22.69 -11.28
C PRO A 43 28.94 21.59 -10.23
N PRO A 44 29.85 21.77 -9.25
CA PRO A 44 30.07 20.78 -8.20
C PRO A 44 28.75 20.52 -7.48
N ALA A 45 28.36 19.24 -7.40
CA ALA A 45 27.15 18.83 -6.72
C ALA A 45 27.20 19.31 -5.25
N PRO A 46 26.11 19.89 -4.70
CA PRO A 46 26.11 20.38 -3.34
C PRO A 46 26.28 19.20 -2.37
N THR A 47 27.43 19.14 -1.70
CA THR A 47 27.70 18.21 -0.61
C THR A 47 26.84 18.63 0.59
N ARG A 48 25.79 17.85 0.90
CA ARG A 48 25.02 18.07 2.13
C ARG A 48 25.88 17.71 3.37
N PRO A 49 25.71 18.41 4.50
CA PRO A 49 26.47 18.15 5.72
C PRO A 49 26.15 16.78 6.32
N PRO A 50 27.03 16.22 7.18
CA PRO A 50 26.85 14.91 7.81
C PRO A 50 25.54 14.81 8.59
N VAL A 51 25.03 13.58 8.76
CA VAL A 51 23.80 13.30 9.53
C VAL A 51 23.91 13.95 10.91
N PRO A 52 23.03 14.91 11.26
CA PRO A 52 23.04 15.54 12.58
C PRO A 52 22.93 14.49 13.69
N LEU A 53 23.71 14.67 14.77
CA LEU A 53 23.61 13.81 15.95
C LEU A 53 22.17 13.73 16.49
N HIS A 54 21.40 14.82 16.35
CA HIS A 54 19.99 14.87 16.70
C HIS A 54 19.16 13.82 15.94
N ASP A 55 19.31 13.72 14.63
CA ASP A 55 18.56 12.78 13.78
C ASP A 55 18.93 11.33 14.12
N MET A 56 20.21 11.07 14.38
CA MET A 56 20.67 9.75 14.81
C MET A 56 20.10 9.36 16.18
N LEU A 57 20.02 10.31 17.12
CA LEU A 57 19.40 10.10 18.43
C LEU A 57 17.89 9.83 18.31
N GLN A 58 17.18 10.57 17.45
CA GLN A 58 15.76 10.32 17.18
C GLN A 58 15.54 8.92 16.59
N ARG A 59 16.36 8.51 15.61
CA ARG A 59 16.32 7.16 15.03
C ARG A 59 16.63 6.09 16.08
N ALA A 60 17.58 6.33 16.98
CA ALA A 60 17.87 5.40 18.07
C ALA A 60 16.69 5.24 19.04
N VAL A 61 15.90 6.29 19.27
CA VAL A 61 14.64 6.20 20.04
C VAL A 61 13.58 5.42 19.28
N GLN A 62 13.38 5.69 17.99
CA GLN A 62 12.44 4.95 17.13
C GLN A 62 12.78 3.44 17.08
N LEU A 63 14.08 3.11 17.07
CA LEU A 63 14.58 1.74 17.09
C LEU A 63 14.68 1.12 18.49
N GLN A 64 14.16 1.82 19.52
CA GLN A 64 14.14 1.39 20.92
C GLN A 64 15.52 1.11 21.53
N LEU A 65 16.60 1.64 20.93
CA LEU A 65 17.96 1.56 21.49
C LEU A 65 18.12 2.54 22.66
N ILE A 66 17.37 3.66 22.62
CA ILE A 66 17.31 4.70 23.65
C ILE A 66 15.85 4.95 24.04
N HIS A 67 15.57 5.09 25.32
CA HIS A 67 14.25 5.53 25.78
C HIS A 67 14.04 7.05 25.54
N ALA A 68 12.85 7.47 25.09
CA ALA A 68 12.56 8.88 24.76
C ALA A 68 12.93 9.86 25.89
N ASN A 69 12.61 9.53 27.14
CA ASN A 69 12.97 10.35 28.31
C ASN A 69 14.50 10.57 28.45
N THR A 70 15.31 9.57 28.10
CA THR A 70 16.77 9.67 28.13
C THR A 70 17.29 10.65 27.08
N LEU A 71 16.61 10.73 25.92
CA LEU A 71 16.92 11.72 24.89
C LEU A 71 16.57 13.15 25.36
N THR A 72 15.40 13.36 25.95
CA THR A 72 14.99 14.68 26.46
C THR A 72 15.96 15.20 27.52
N ASP A 73 16.34 14.34 28.46
CA ASP A 73 17.32 14.63 29.51
C ASP A 73 18.72 14.91 28.92
N PHE A 74 19.15 14.14 27.92
CA PHE A 74 20.39 14.40 27.20
C PHE A 74 20.40 15.76 26.51
N ILE A 75 19.36 16.11 25.74
CA ILE A 75 19.25 17.39 25.05
C ILE A 75 19.27 18.55 26.06
N ALA A 76 18.53 18.42 27.17
CA ALA A 76 18.50 19.43 28.22
C ALA A 76 19.89 19.66 28.86
N ARG A 77 20.63 18.59 29.16
CA ARG A 77 22.00 18.68 29.69
C ARG A 77 22.98 19.28 28.69
N SER A 78 22.92 18.87 27.43
CA SER A 78 23.80 19.40 26.38
C SER A 78 23.54 20.88 26.12
N SER A 79 22.27 21.30 26.14
CA SER A 79 21.89 22.71 26.04
C SER A 79 22.34 23.52 27.27
N ALA A 80 22.17 22.99 28.48
CA ALA A 80 22.63 23.64 29.71
C ALA A 80 24.16 23.78 29.80
N ALA A 81 24.90 22.85 29.18
CA ALA A 81 26.36 22.88 29.08
C ALA A 81 26.88 23.77 27.93
N GLY A 82 25.99 24.42 27.16
CA GLY A 82 26.39 25.28 26.05
C GLY A 82 27.01 24.53 24.87
N ILE A 83 26.78 23.22 24.73
CA ILE A 83 27.34 22.41 23.66
C ILE A 83 26.51 22.60 22.39
N PRO A 84 27.11 23.09 21.28
CA PRO A 84 26.38 23.29 20.03
C PRO A 84 25.95 21.95 19.42
N MET A 85 24.71 21.89 18.93
CA MET A 85 24.17 20.77 18.16
C MET A 85 23.81 21.32 16.77
N PRO A 86 24.37 20.81 15.66
CA PRO A 86 25.11 19.55 15.52
C PRO A 86 26.61 19.67 15.84
N MET A 87 27.16 18.65 16.54
CA MET A 87 28.60 18.44 16.67
C MET A 87 29.14 17.88 15.33
N ILE A 88 29.37 18.76 14.36
CA ILE A 88 30.11 18.41 13.14
C ILE A 88 31.60 18.48 13.52
N PRO A 89 32.41 17.42 13.31
CA PRO A 89 33.86 17.54 13.46
C PRO A 89 34.36 18.64 12.51
N PRO A 90 35.28 19.54 12.91
CA PRO A 90 35.88 20.46 11.97
C PRO A 90 36.50 19.64 10.82
N VAL A 91 36.18 20.03 9.59
CA VAL A 91 36.84 19.49 8.40
C VAL A 91 38.33 19.78 8.59
N GLN A 92 39.17 18.74 8.58
CA GLN A 92 40.61 18.94 8.48
C GLN A 92 40.90 19.43 7.06
N ASP A 93 40.70 20.72 6.81
CA ASP A 93 41.31 21.35 5.65
C ASP A 93 42.83 21.36 5.89
N THR A 94 43.56 21.10 4.81
CA THR A 94 45.02 21.10 4.73
C THR A 94 45.64 22.30 5.45
N PRO A 95 46.88 22.21 5.99
CA PRO A 95 47.44 23.26 6.83
C PRO A 95 47.52 24.58 6.07
N SER A 96 46.56 25.47 6.29
CA SER A 96 46.58 26.81 5.72
C SER A 96 47.57 27.64 6.52
N THR A 97 48.71 27.96 5.91
CA THR A 97 49.62 28.98 6.43
C THR A 97 48.85 30.30 6.46
N GLY A 98 48.50 30.79 7.66
CA GLY A 98 47.79 32.05 7.81
C GLY A 98 48.67 33.20 7.34
N MET A 99 48.19 33.98 6.37
CA MET A 99 48.92 35.12 5.80
C MET A 99 48.25 36.41 6.27
N MET A 100 48.96 37.21 7.09
CA MET A 100 48.45 38.51 7.55
C MET A 100 49.32 39.65 7.02
N ILE A 101 48.67 40.70 6.51
CA ILE A 101 49.32 41.91 6.00
C ILE A 101 49.37 42.93 7.14
N VAL A 102 50.58 43.27 7.60
CA VAL A 102 50.79 44.19 8.73
C VAL A 102 51.51 45.45 8.25
N TRP A 103 51.02 46.61 8.67
CA TRP A 103 51.64 47.91 8.35
C TRP A 103 52.95 48.07 9.12
N ASN A 104 54.07 48.27 8.42
CA ASN A 104 55.37 48.53 9.05
C ASN A 104 55.63 50.05 9.11
N PRO A 105 55.62 50.67 10.31
CA PRO A 105 55.73 52.13 10.44
C PRO A 105 57.11 52.68 10.06
N SER A 106 58.16 51.85 10.12
CA SER A 106 59.55 52.28 9.90
C SER A 106 59.89 52.46 8.41
N ILE A 107 59.18 51.76 7.53
CA ILE A 107 59.38 51.78 6.07
C ILE A 107 58.11 52.17 5.29
N ARG A 108 57.06 52.58 6.01
CA ARG A 108 55.76 53.06 5.48
C ARG A 108 55.18 52.16 4.37
N THR A 109 55.27 50.86 4.54
CA THR A 109 54.74 49.87 3.60
C THR A 109 54.17 48.68 4.34
N TYR A 110 53.21 48.00 3.71
CA TYR A 110 52.61 46.78 4.24
C TYR A 110 53.51 45.58 3.94
N VAL A 111 53.75 44.74 4.95
CA VAL A 111 54.59 43.54 4.82
C VAL A 111 53.79 42.32 5.23
N THR A 112 53.95 41.26 4.45
CA THR A 112 53.28 39.97 4.66
C THR A 112 54.10 39.09 5.62
N SER A 113 53.49 38.60 6.69
CA SER A 113 54.10 37.64 7.61
C SER A 113 53.30 36.33 7.63
N LEU A 114 54.01 35.19 7.59
CA LEU A 114 53.45 33.85 7.64
C LEU A 114 53.73 33.23 9.01
N TYR A 115 52.70 32.69 9.67
CA TYR A 115 52.86 31.92 10.90
C TYR A 115 52.12 30.58 10.79
N PRO A 116 52.62 29.51 11.43
CA PRO A 116 51.93 28.24 11.49
C PRO A 116 50.73 28.34 12.45
N VAL A 117 49.53 28.02 11.96
CA VAL A 117 48.32 27.84 12.77
C VAL A 117 48.30 26.40 13.26
N ASN A 118 48.58 26.18 14.56
CA ASN A 118 48.36 24.87 15.18
C ASN A 118 46.87 24.74 15.53
N ASP A 119 46.05 24.31 14.56
CA ASP A 119 44.67 23.91 14.84
C ASP A 119 44.64 22.52 15.47
N THR A 120 44.80 22.50 16.79
CA THR A 120 44.32 21.40 17.62
C THR A 120 43.33 21.97 18.62
N GLU A 121 42.10 22.25 18.15
CA GLU A 121 41.02 22.46 19.10
C GLU A 121 40.76 21.14 19.87
N PRO A 122 40.82 21.17 21.21
CA PRO A 122 40.63 19.98 22.02
C PRO A 122 39.17 19.52 21.94
N PHE A 123 38.99 18.25 21.56
CA PHE A 123 37.72 17.53 21.55
C PHE A 123 36.95 17.77 22.86
N THR A 124 35.76 18.38 22.77
CA THR A 124 34.91 18.77 23.91
C THR A 124 34.49 17.53 24.73
N PRO A 125 34.43 17.60 26.08
CA PRO A 125 34.12 16.43 26.90
C PRO A 125 32.75 15.83 26.56
N LEU A 126 32.76 14.53 26.21
CA LEU A 126 31.59 13.71 25.89
C LEU A 126 30.54 13.79 27.01
N ILE A 127 29.42 14.51 26.80
CA ILE A 127 28.22 14.23 27.59
C ILE A 127 27.77 12.84 27.18
N ARG A 128 27.96 11.85 28.05
CA ARG A 128 27.47 10.50 27.80
C ARG A 128 25.98 10.43 28.10
N LEU A 129 25.29 9.59 27.32
CA LEU A 129 23.95 9.16 27.67
C LEU A 129 24.00 8.41 29.01
N ASN A 130 23.17 8.84 29.96
CA ASN A 130 23.09 8.17 31.25
C ASN A 130 22.39 6.82 31.09
N VAL A 131 23.17 5.75 31.08
CA VAL A 131 22.70 4.39 30.88
C VAL A 131 21.71 3.97 31.98
N ASN A 132 21.91 4.43 33.23
CA ASN A 132 20.99 4.09 34.33
C ASN A 132 19.57 4.63 34.11
N HIS A 133 19.44 5.67 33.27
CA HIS A 133 18.15 6.21 32.84
C HIS A 133 17.64 5.57 31.53
N ASN A 134 18.50 4.87 30.77
CA ASN A 134 18.11 4.18 29.55
C ASN A 134 17.49 2.81 29.89
N ARG A 135 16.17 2.75 30.01
CA ARG A 135 15.41 1.52 30.32
C ARG A 135 15.13 0.66 29.09
N ALA A 136 15.94 0.77 28.04
CA ALA A 136 15.77 0.02 26.80
C ALA A 136 16.08 -1.48 27.01
N THR A 137 15.10 -2.35 26.70
CA THR A 137 15.23 -3.80 26.83
C THR A 137 14.77 -4.53 25.58
N PHE A 138 15.47 -5.59 25.22
CA PHE A 138 15.18 -6.45 24.09
C PHE A 138 14.98 -7.90 24.55
N GLY A 139 14.20 -8.67 23.79
CA GLY A 139 13.97 -10.09 24.10
C GLY A 139 15.24 -10.93 23.98
N ASP A 140 16.12 -10.62 23.01
CA ASP A 140 17.39 -11.30 22.82
C ASP A 140 18.46 -10.41 22.14
N PHE A 141 19.66 -10.97 21.97
CA PHE A 141 20.75 -10.27 21.29
C PHE A 141 20.55 -10.15 19.77
N LYS A 142 19.64 -10.93 19.17
CA LYS A 142 19.37 -10.84 17.72
C LYS A 142 18.54 -9.60 17.43
N LEU A 143 17.50 -9.32 18.23
CA LEU A 143 16.68 -8.12 18.13
C LEU A 143 17.49 -6.86 18.39
N LEU A 144 18.35 -6.85 19.43
CA LEU A 144 19.25 -5.72 19.68
C LEU A 144 20.23 -5.52 18.51
N ALA A 145 20.85 -6.60 18.01
CA ALA A 145 21.75 -6.51 16.87
C ALA A 145 21.03 -5.99 15.62
N PHE A 146 19.80 -6.42 15.39
CA PHE A 146 18.98 -5.99 14.25
C PHE A 146 18.68 -4.49 14.32
N ALA A 147 18.20 -4.00 15.47
CA ALA A 147 17.96 -2.58 15.71
C ALA A 147 19.23 -1.75 15.51
N LEU A 148 20.37 -2.20 16.05
CA LEU A 148 21.64 -1.51 15.90
C LEU A 148 22.15 -1.46 14.46
N LYS A 149 22.03 -2.57 13.71
CA LYS A 149 22.39 -2.61 12.30
C LYS A 149 21.47 -1.70 11.46
N ARG A 150 20.18 -1.60 11.79
CA ARG A 150 19.24 -0.68 11.14
C ARG A 150 19.64 0.78 11.40
N LEU A 151 20.04 1.12 12.63
CA LEU A 151 20.60 2.44 12.96
C LEU A 151 21.85 2.73 12.11
N ALA A 152 22.79 1.79 12.07
CA ALA A 152 24.03 1.92 11.32
C ALA A 152 23.79 2.16 9.82
N MET A 153 22.88 1.38 9.23
CA MET A 153 22.48 1.54 7.83
C MET A 153 21.80 2.88 7.57
N LEU A 154 20.83 3.28 8.38
CA LEU A 154 20.12 4.56 8.18
C LEU A 154 21.08 5.75 8.32
N SER A 155 22.01 5.68 9.26
CA SER A 155 22.93 6.77 9.59
C SER A 155 24.27 6.73 8.86
N GLY A 156 24.48 5.78 7.95
CA GLY A 156 25.64 5.79 7.05
C GLY A 156 26.97 5.34 7.68
N PHE A 157 26.94 4.37 8.60
CA PHE A 157 28.15 3.78 9.16
C PHE A 157 28.09 2.26 9.24
N GLU A 158 29.24 1.64 9.51
CA GLU A 158 29.36 0.20 9.66
C GLU A 158 29.75 -0.18 11.08
N ILE A 159 29.18 -1.29 11.57
CA ILE A 159 29.45 -1.81 12.90
C ILE A 159 30.14 -3.17 12.82
N ARG A 160 30.96 -3.45 13.83
CA ARG A 160 31.53 -4.78 14.07
C ARG A 160 31.30 -5.22 15.51
N VAL A 161 31.25 -6.53 15.72
CA VAL A 161 31.18 -7.11 17.06
C VAL A 161 32.58 -7.09 17.66
N LYS A 162 32.75 -6.37 18.78
CA LYS A 162 34.02 -6.34 19.54
C LYS A 162 34.22 -7.62 20.33
N TYR A 163 33.17 -8.07 21.02
CA TYR A 163 33.11 -9.36 21.69
C TYR A 163 31.66 -9.83 21.84
N SER A 164 31.48 -11.15 21.96
CA SER A 164 30.18 -11.78 22.15
C SER A 164 30.29 -12.95 23.11
N SER A 165 29.43 -12.96 24.13
CA SER A 165 29.29 -14.04 25.09
C SER A 165 27.80 -14.35 25.32
N LYS A 166 27.49 -15.38 26.12
CA LYS A 166 26.09 -15.72 26.47
C LYS A 166 25.37 -14.60 27.23
N ARG A 167 26.10 -13.79 28.00
CA ARG A 167 25.52 -12.73 28.86
C ARG A 167 25.83 -11.31 28.41
N ASN A 168 26.87 -11.09 27.62
CA ASN A 168 27.29 -9.75 27.23
C ASN A 168 27.73 -9.72 25.76
N LYS A 169 27.32 -8.69 25.04
CA LYS A 169 27.70 -8.48 23.63
C LYS A 169 27.93 -6.98 23.40
N ARG A 170 29.02 -6.65 22.74
CA ARG A 170 29.44 -5.27 22.47
C ARG A 170 29.74 -5.04 20.99
N TRP A 171 29.29 -3.91 20.48
CA TRP A 171 29.49 -3.43 19.13
C TRP A 171 30.24 -2.11 19.13
N GLU A 172 31.06 -1.90 18.12
CA GLU A 172 31.81 -0.67 17.87
C GLU A 172 31.77 -0.32 16.38
N CYS A 173 32.07 0.93 16.04
CA CYS A 173 32.18 1.33 14.64
C CYS A 173 33.39 0.62 14.00
N ARG A 174 33.30 0.36 12.69
CA ARG A 174 34.38 -0.28 11.94
C ARG A 174 35.62 0.61 11.79
N VAL A 175 35.43 1.94 11.77
CA VAL A 175 36.50 2.93 11.76
C VAL A 175 37.28 2.81 13.07
N ARG A 176 38.61 2.69 12.97
CA ARG A 176 39.47 2.58 14.15
C ARG A 176 39.40 3.86 14.97
N GLU A 177 39.46 3.72 16.29
CA GLU A 177 39.46 4.85 17.23
C GLU A 177 38.20 5.73 17.20
N CYS A 178 37.12 5.25 16.57
CA CYS A 178 35.82 5.90 16.64
C CYS A 178 35.18 5.68 18.03
N PRO A 179 34.64 6.73 18.68
CA PRO A 179 34.06 6.62 20.02
C PRO A 179 32.75 5.82 20.07
N PHE A 180 32.10 5.59 18.93
CA PHE A 180 30.85 4.84 18.85
C PHE A 180 30.92 3.47 19.53
N LEU A 181 29.98 3.22 20.44
CA LEU A 181 29.91 2.00 21.22
C LEU A 181 28.47 1.68 21.62
N LEU A 182 28.09 0.40 21.53
CA LEU A 182 26.88 -0.09 22.19
C LEU A 182 27.14 -1.44 22.86
N SER A 183 26.66 -1.60 24.09
CA SER A 183 26.72 -2.87 24.82
C SER A 183 25.35 -3.34 25.26
N GLY A 184 25.10 -4.64 25.16
CA GLY A 184 23.93 -5.30 25.70
C GLY A 184 24.31 -6.34 26.74
N TYR A 185 23.59 -6.38 27.85
CA TYR A 185 23.73 -7.36 28.91
C TYR A 185 22.44 -8.15 29.13
N ARG A 186 22.52 -9.48 29.10
CA ARG A 186 21.40 -10.37 29.43
C ARG A 186 21.29 -10.50 30.95
N ASN A 187 20.22 -9.96 31.52
CA ASN A 187 19.95 -10.02 32.94
C ASN A 187 19.23 -11.34 33.33
N LYS A 188 19.01 -11.55 34.63
CA LYS A 188 18.38 -12.77 35.19
C LYS A 188 16.94 -12.98 34.71
N ASP A 189 16.28 -11.93 34.25
CA ASP A 189 14.96 -11.93 33.61
C ASP A 189 14.97 -12.48 32.16
N ASN A 190 16.12 -12.96 31.68
CA ASN A 190 16.39 -13.38 30.31
C ASN A 190 16.22 -12.29 29.24
N LYS A 191 16.04 -11.02 29.62
CA LYS A 191 16.01 -9.87 28.70
C LYS A 191 17.40 -9.27 28.54
N VAL A 192 17.64 -8.65 27.40
CA VAL A 192 18.87 -7.93 27.09
C VAL A 192 18.66 -6.44 27.33
N HIS A 193 19.39 -5.90 28.31
CA HIS A 193 19.40 -4.49 28.68
C HIS A 193 20.55 -3.78 27.97
N VAL A 194 20.32 -2.56 27.46
CA VAL A 194 21.39 -1.74 26.87
C VAL A 194 22.21 -1.11 28.01
N THR A 195 23.48 -1.50 28.17
CA THR A 195 24.32 -1.12 29.32
C THR A 195 25.40 -0.09 29.02
N ASP A 196 25.74 0.14 27.76
CA ASP A 196 26.61 1.25 27.36
C ASP A 196 26.10 1.75 26.01
N ILE A 197 26.03 3.08 25.85
CA ILE A 197 25.63 3.69 24.59
C ILE A 197 26.39 5.00 24.37
N GLU A 198 27.18 5.00 23.30
CA GLU A 198 27.89 6.15 22.75
C GLU A 198 27.58 6.18 21.26
N LEU A 199 26.82 7.19 20.83
CA LEU A 199 26.42 7.33 19.43
C LEU A 199 27.32 8.28 18.65
N MET A 200 28.23 9.00 19.33
CA MET A 200 29.11 9.96 18.66
C MET A 200 30.10 9.28 17.71
N HIS A 201 30.43 9.99 16.64
CA HIS A 201 31.45 9.61 15.66
C HIS A 201 32.43 10.77 15.50
N ASN A 202 33.71 10.46 15.31
CA ASN A 202 34.79 11.43 15.07
C ASN A 202 35.23 11.47 13.58
N HIS A 203 34.40 10.91 12.70
CA HIS A 203 34.61 10.89 11.26
C HIS A 203 33.30 11.25 10.57
N ALA A 204 33.39 11.68 9.31
CA ALA A 204 32.20 11.91 8.49
C ALA A 204 31.38 10.62 8.36
N LEU A 205 30.07 10.77 8.46
CA LEU A 205 29.09 9.73 8.15
C LEU A 205 28.63 9.97 6.71
N SER A 206 28.83 8.99 5.83
CA SER A 206 28.40 9.12 4.44
C SER A 206 26.87 9.00 4.36
N HIS A 207 26.20 10.03 3.86
CA HIS A 207 24.76 9.97 3.68
C HIS A 207 24.42 9.09 2.46
N PRO A 208 23.40 8.21 2.54
CA PRO A 208 22.96 7.32 1.46
C PRO A 208 22.85 7.91 0.05
N LEU A 209 22.48 9.18 -0.05
CA LEU A 209 22.23 9.86 -1.31
C LEU A 209 23.46 10.55 -1.92
N TYR A 210 24.56 10.67 -1.16
CA TYR A 210 25.76 11.41 -1.57
C TYR A 210 27.00 10.76 -0.95
N PRO A 211 27.68 9.85 -1.67
CA PRO A 211 29.03 9.42 -1.29
C PRO A 211 29.94 10.65 -1.21
N SER A 212 30.80 10.71 -0.20
CA SER A 212 31.87 11.72 -0.15
C SER A 212 32.69 11.67 -1.44
N ALA A 213 33.07 12.84 -1.97
CA ALA A 213 33.94 12.95 -3.13
C ALA A 213 35.23 12.16 -2.88
N PRO A 214 35.85 11.58 -3.93
CA PRO A 214 37.17 10.98 -3.80
C PRO A 214 38.10 12.01 -3.18
N THR A 215 38.82 11.64 -2.12
CA THR A 215 39.92 12.45 -1.63
C THR A 215 40.97 12.51 -2.74
N ASP A 216 41.13 13.68 -3.35
CA ASP A 216 42.21 13.92 -4.30
C ASP A 216 43.56 13.68 -3.61
N GLY A 217 44.41 12.86 -4.24
CA GLY A 217 45.82 12.73 -3.87
C GLY A 217 46.21 11.42 -3.19
N ALA A 218 46.11 10.30 -3.91
CA ALA A 218 47.00 9.16 -3.66
C ALA A 218 47.48 8.59 -5.00
N THR A 219 48.44 9.29 -5.61
CA THR A 219 49.28 8.74 -6.68
C THR A 219 50.24 7.74 -6.06
N ASP A 220 50.34 6.54 -6.63
CA ASP A 220 51.54 5.71 -6.43
C ASP A 220 52.70 6.34 -7.25
N ASP A 221 53.94 6.00 -6.91
CA ASP A 221 55.21 6.62 -7.36
C ASP A 221 55.40 6.69 -8.90
N ASP A 222 54.52 6.05 -9.67
CA ASP A 222 54.57 5.95 -11.15
C ASP A 222 53.40 6.67 -11.87
N GLY A 223 52.60 7.50 -11.19
CA GLY A 223 51.70 8.45 -11.87
C GLY A 223 50.53 7.85 -12.68
N VAL A 224 50.07 6.64 -12.35
CA VAL A 224 48.86 6.03 -12.95
C VAL A 224 47.64 6.20 -12.02
N PRO A 225 46.48 6.70 -12.49
CA PRO A 225 45.28 6.83 -11.67
C PRO A 225 44.71 5.44 -11.33
N LYS A 226 44.49 5.18 -10.03
CA LYS A 226 43.85 3.94 -9.54
C LYS A 226 42.46 3.81 -10.17
N SER A 227 42.21 2.67 -10.81
CA SER A 227 40.89 2.29 -11.33
C SER A 227 39.85 2.27 -10.20
N SER A 228 38.66 2.81 -10.50
CA SER A 228 37.44 2.88 -9.68
C SER A 228 37.52 2.10 -8.37
N GLU A 229 37.54 2.79 -7.22
CA GLU A 229 37.34 2.17 -5.92
C GLU A 229 36.11 1.26 -5.99
N LYS A 230 36.34 -0.05 -5.91
CA LYS A 230 35.27 -1.04 -5.77
C LYS A 230 34.46 -0.63 -4.55
N VAL A 231 33.23 -0.16 -4.77
CA VAL A 231 32.25 0.17 -3.72
C VAL A 231 32.39 -0.86 -2.61
N ALA A 232 32.86 -0.41 -1.44
CA ALA A 232 33.21 -1.29 -0.34
C ALA A 232 31.99 -2.17 0.01
N ARG A 233 32.18 -3.49 0.07
CA ARG A 233 31.09 -4.42 0.40
C ARG A 233 30.71 -4.22 1.87
N ASN A 234 29.54 -3.63 2.09
CA ASN A 234 29.00 -3.42 3.44
C ASN A 234 28.68 -4.77 4.10
N THR A 235 29.45 -5.14 5.12
CA THR A 235 29.31 -6.40 5.88
C THR A 235 28.27 -6.31 7.00
N THR A 236 27.67 -5.13 7.21
CA THR A 236 26.61 -4.90 8.21
C THR A 236 25.26 -5.41 7.71
N LEU A 237 25.05 -5.45 6.40
CA LEU A 237 23.81 -5.91 5.73
C LEU A 237 23.56 -7.40 5.98
N SER A 238 22.48 -7.70 6.71
CA SER A 238 21.93 -9.05 6.83
C SER A 238 20.71 -9.20 5.91
N ILE A 239 20.30 -10.44 5.64
CA ILE A 239 19.11 -10.69 4.82
C ILE A 239 17.88 -10.04 5.45
N GLU A 240 17.75 -10.07 6.78
CA GLU A 240 16.63 -9.44 7.50
C GLU A 240 16.55 -7.93 7.24
N LEU A 241 17.70 -7.25 7.10
CA LEU A 241 17.74 -5.82 6.82
C LEU A 241 17.41 -5.51 5.36
N VAL A 242 17.85 -6.37 4.43
CA VAL A 242 17.42 -6.29 3.04
C VAL A 242 15.90 -6.40 2.96
N LEU A 243 15.32 -7.41 3.62
CA LEU A 243 13.86 -7.58 3.69
C LEU A 243 13.19 -6.36 4.31
N ALA A 244 13.63 -5.91 5.49
CA ALA A 244 13.06 -4.72 6.13
C ALA A 244 13.09 -3.48 5.21
N SER A 245 14.16 -3.32 4.43
CA SER A 245 14.26 -2.25 3.44
C SER A 245 13.24 -2.36 2.31
N MET A 246 12.92 -3.59 1.89
CA MET A 246 11.86 -3.84 0.91
C MET A 246 10.49 -3.44 1.48
N PHE A 247 10.22 -3.72 2.76
CA PHE A 247 8.99 -3.29 3.43
C PHE A 247 8.94 -1.77 3.67
N ASP A 248 10.08 -1.14 3.97
CA ASP A 248 10.18 0.29 4.29
C ASP A 248 10.16 1.21 3.05
N SER A 249 10.52 0.70 1.87
CA SER A 249 10.64 1.51 0.65
C SER A 249 9.40 1.45 -0.22
N GLU A 250 9.02 2.59 -0.82
CA GLU A 250 7.89 2.66 -1.76
C GLU A 250 8.10 1.74 -2.96
N THR A 251 9.30 1.73 -3.54
CA THR A 251 9.68 0.84 -4.64
C THR A 251 9.59 -0.63 -4.23
N GLY A 252 10.03 -0.96 -3.02
CA GLY A 252 9.92 -2.31 -2.48
C GLY A 252 8.45 -2.72 -2.37
N GLN A 253 7.63 -1.91 -1.71
CA GLN A 253 6.18 -2.13 -1.58
C GLN A 253 5.47 -2.26 -2.94
N ASP A 254 5.83 -1.45 -3.94
CA ASP A 254 5.28 -1.57 -5.30
C ASP A 254 5.57 -2.92 -5.92
N VAL A 255 6.81 -3.40 -5.78
CA VAL A 255 7.16 -4.74 -6.27
C VAL A 255 6.47 -5.83 -5.45
N MET A 256 6.20 -5.62 -4.16
CA MET A 256 5.45 -6.59 -3.35
C MET A 256 3.97 -6.70 -3.73
N THR A 257 3.39 -5.64 -4.32
CA THR A 257 2.04 -5.73 -4.90
C THR A 257 2.02 -6.43 -6.25
N LYS A 258 3.19 -6.66 -6.83
CA LYS A 258 3.44 -7.53 -7.98
C LYS A 258 3.94 -8.87 -7.45
N ASP A 259 3.86 -9.93 -8.23
CA ASP A 259 4.25 -11.26 -7.74
C ASP A 259 5.72 -11.23 -7.23
N PRO A 260 5.99 -11.62 -5.97
CA PRO A 260 7.34 -11.75 -5.42
C PRO A 260 8.32 -12.51 -6.32
N GLU A 261 7.84 -13.47 -7.11
CA GLU A 261 8.67 -14.24 -8.04
C GLU A 261 9.18 -13.41 -9.23
N GLU A 262 8.45 -12.37 -9.64
CA GLU A 262 8.84 -11.49 -10.76
C GLU A 262 9.92 -10.47 -10.38
N MET A 263 10.24 -10.36 -9.08
CA MET A 263 11.22 -9.41 -8.57
C MET A 263 12.62 -9.67 -9.15
N ARG A 264 13.16 -8.72 -9.93
CA ARG A 264 14.52 -8.82 -10.48
C ARG A 264 15.56 -8.42 -9.44
N LEU A 265 16.69 -9.14 -9.42
CA LEU A 265 17.78 -8.89 -8.45
C LEU A 265 18.37 -7.48 -8.57
N LYS A 266 18.46 -6.94 -9.80
CA LYS A 266 18.94 -5.57 -10.05
C LYS A 266 18.08 -4.52 -9.34
N TYR A 267 16.77 -4.74 -9.20
CA TYR A 267 15.88 -3.83 -8.48
C TYR A 267 16.17 -3.81 -6.99
N ILE A 268 16.42 -4.97 -6.37
CA ILE A 268 16.79 -5.06 -4.95
C ILE A 268 18.12 -4.31 -4.71
N GLN A 269 19.09 -4.48 -5.61
CA GLN A 269 20.38 -3.79 -5.53
C GLN A 269 20.24 -2.27 -5.71
N SER A 270 19.46 -1.81 -6.70
CA SER A 270 19.25 -0.38 -6.94
C SER A 270 18.45 0.27 -5.83
N MET A 271 17.44 -0.41 -5.28
CA MET A 271 16.64 0.06 -4.14
C MET A 271 17.54 0.29 -2.91
N LEU A 272 18.40 -0.68 -2.57
CA LEU A 272 19.33 -0.51 -1.44
C LEU A 272 20.38 0.56 -1.70
N LEU A 273 20.86 0.69 -2.94
CA LEU A 273 21.77 1.76 -3.31
C LEU A 273 21.10 3.14 -3.17
N GLN A 274 19.85 3.29 -3.61
CA GLN A 274 19.09 4.54 -3.49
C GLN A 274 18.75 4.88 -2.04
N GLN A 275 18.35 3.87 -1.25
CA GLN A 275 17.91 4.09 0.13
C GLN A 275 19.07 4.25 1.11
N TYR A 276 20.20 3.57 0.88
CA TYR A 276 21.31 3.49 1.83
C TYR A 276 22.69 3.85 1.27
N GLY A 277 22.83 4.16 -0.02
CA GLY A 277 24.12 4.47 -0.64
C GLY A 277 25.07 3.27 -0.74
N ALA A 278 24.60 2.08 -0.40
CA ALA A 278 25.38 0.86 -0.36
C ALA A 278 24.71 -0.22 -1.23
N THR A 279 25.49 -0.85 -2.10
CA THR A 279 25.02 -1.97 -2.91
C THR A 279 25.28 -3.31 -2.21
N ILE A 280 24.49 -4.33 -2.55
CA ILE A 280 24.68 -5.71 -2.10
C ILE A 280 25.16 -6.60 -3.24
N SER A 281 25.82 -7.72 -2.90
CA SER A 281 26.18 -8.72 -3.90
C SER A 281 24.94 -9.38 -4.51
N THR A 282 25.05 -9.82 -5.76
CA THR A 282 23.98 -10.56 -6.46
C THR A 282 23.56 -11.80 -5.67
N SER A 283 24.51 -12.50 -5.05
CA SER A 283 24.22 -13.66 -4.18
C SER A 283 23.44 -13.29 -2.92
N MET A 284 23.65 -12.10 -2.35
CA MET A 284 22.84 -11.61 -1.22
C MET A 284 21.43 -11.26 -1.68
N ALA A 285 21.31 -10.55 -2.82
CA ALA A 285 20.02 -10.21 -3.40
C ALA A 285 19.20 -11.46 -3.73
N SER A 286 19.84 -12.49 -4.31
CA SER A 286 19.21 -13.78 -4.61
C SER A 286 18.73 -14.50 -3.35
N ARG A 287 19.55 -14.57 -2.29
CA ARG A 287 19.13 -15.17 -1.01
C ARG A 287 18.02 -14.39 -0.33
N ALA A 288 18.04 -13.05 -0.43
CA ALA A 288 16.98 -12.20 0.10
C ALA A 288 15.67 -12.42 -0.66
N LYS A 289 15.71 -12.41 -2.00
CA LYS A 289 14.55 -12.75 -2.84
C LYS A 289 14.00 -14.13 -2.48
N LYS A 290 14.84 -15.15 -2.40
CA LYS A 290 14.41 -16.51 -2.04
C LYS A 290 13.70 -16.52 -0.68
N LYS A 291 14.32 -15.96 0.36
CA LYS A 291 13.70 -15.87 1.69
C LYS A 291 12.39 -15.06 1.69
N PHE A 292 12.27 -14.07 0.82
CA PHE A 292 11.05 -13.29 0.64
C PHE A 292 9.93 -14.11 0.00
N VAL A 293 10.23 -14.84 -1.08
CA VAL A 293 9.30 -15.77 -1.74
C VAL A 293 8.87 -16.87 -0.78
N ASP A 294 9.80 -17.47 -0.04
CA ASP A 294 9.51 -18.50 0.98
C ASP A 294 8.56 -17.93 2.05
N MET A 295 8.78 -16.70 2.53
CA MET A 295 7.89 -16.04 3.49
C MET A 295 6.46 -15.86 2.95
N PHE A 296 6.33 -15.56 1.66
CA PHE A 296 5.04 -15.34 1.00
C PHE A 296 4.29 -16.64 0.73
N TYR A 297 4.95 -17.65 0.18
CA TYR A 297 4.28 -18.83 -0.38
C TYR A 297 4.49 -20.12 0.41
N GLU A 298 5.54 -20.24 1.22
CA GLU A 298 5.81 -21.49 1.93
C GLU A 298 4.91 -21.61 3.17
N PRO A 299 3.94 -22.54 3.21
CA PRO A 299 3.07 -22.72 4.36
C PRO A 299 3.90 -23.15 5.56
N SER A 300 3.92 -22.33 6.60
CA SER A 300 4.64 -22.64 7.83
C SER A 300 3.72 -22.48 9.04
N SER A 301 3.76 -23.46 9.95
CA SER A 301 3.10 -23.36 11.25
C SER A 301 3.56 -22.11 12.03
N ALA A 302 4.79 -21.66 11.79
CA ALA A 302 5.34 -20.43 12.34
C ALA A 302 4.60 -19.17 11.83
N SER A 303 4.21 -19.12 10.55
CA SER A 303 3.42 -18.00 9.99
C SER A 303 2.08 -17.86 10.71
N TYR A 304 1.41 -18.97 11.04
CA TYR A 304 0.15 -18.94 11.79
C TYR A 304 0.33 -18.46 13.23
N GLN A 305 1.42 -18.84 13.91
CA GLN A 305 1.73 -18.35 15.25
C GLN A 305 1.95 -16.83 15.31
N LEU A 306 2.32 -16.21 14.18
CA LEU A 306 2.53 -14.78 14.07
C LEU A 306 1.25 -13.97 13.84
N LEU A 307 0.11 -14.60 13.51
CA LEU A 307 -1.13 -13.87 13.20
C LEU A 307 -1.66 -13.06 14.39
N ARG A 308 -1.74 -13.66 15.59
CA ARG A 308 -2.21 -12.95 16.78
C ARG A 308 -1.35 -11.73 17.11
N PRO A 309 -0.03 -11.84 17.31
CA PRO A 309 0.79 -10.66 17.61
C PRO A 309 0.83 -9.66 16.44
N TYR A 310 0.61 -10.11 15.20
CA TYR A 310 0.44 -9.23 14.04
C TYR A 310 -0.84 -8.41 14.16
N PHE A 311 -2.01 -9.04 14.34
CA PHE A 311 -3.29 -8.34 14.49
C PHE A 311 -3.35 -7.42 15.70
N GLU A 312 -2.77 -7.82 16.83
CA GLU A 312 -2.68 -6.95 18.01
C GLU A 312 -1.96 -5.64 17.69
N LYS A 313 -0.86 -5.70 16.93
CA LYS A 313 -0.16 -4.51 16.45
C LYS A 313 -1.00 -3.72 15.45
N CYS A 314 -1.62 -4.39 14.48
CA CYS A 314 -2.46 -3.72 13.49
C CYS A 314 -3.60 -2.94 14.14
N VAL A 315 -4.31 -3.55 15.10
CA VAL A 315 -5.43 -2.91 15.81
C VAL A 315 -4.95 -1.79 16.73
N ALA A 316 -3.82 -1.97 17.42
CA ALA A 316 -3.24 -0.92 18.26
C ALA A 316 -2.81 0.30 17.44
N ALA A 317 -2.25 0.10 16.24
CA ALA A 317 -1.82 1.17 15.34
C ALA A 317 -2.98 1.84 14.59
N ASN A 318 -4.11 1.15 14.42
CA ASN A 318 -5.25 1.62 13.63
C ASN A 318 -6.52 1.69 14.48
N PRO A 319 -6.78 2.83 15.14
CA PRO A 319 -7.97 3.01 15.98
C PRO A 319 -9.28 2.69 15.24
N GLY A 320 -10.17 1.96 15.93
CA GLY A 320 -11.45 1.50 15.39
C GLY A 320 -11.36 0.18 14.59
N SER A 321 -10.17 -0.36 14.37
CA SER A 321 -10.01 -1.72 13.84
C SER A 321 -10.29 -2.76 14.91
N PHE A 322 -10.60 -3.98 14.50
CA PHE A 322 -10.78 -5.12 15.40
C PHE A 322 -10.30 -6.41 14.72
N TYR A 323 -10.02 -7.44 15.50
CA TYR A 323 -9.67 -8.76 14.98
C TYR A 323 -10.33 -9.87 15.77
N LEU A 324 -10.51 -11.03 15.13
CA LEU A 324 -10.95 -12.27 15.77
C LEU A 324 -10.12 -13.44 15.26
N ILE A 325 -9.88 -14.40 16.15
CA ILE A 325 -9.24 -15.68 15.85
C ILE A 325 -10.02 -16.75 16.60
N ASP A 326 -10.70 -17.60 15.84
CA ASP A 326 -11.43 -18.75 16.35
C ASP A 326 -10.68 -20.03 16.01
N HIS A 327 -10.58 -20.91 17.00
CA HIS A 327 -9.93 -22.20 16.87
C HIS A 327 -10.97 -23.29 16.65
N ILE A 328 -10.64 -24.30 15.85
CA ILE A 328 -11.47 -25.50 15.72
C ILE A 328 -11.37 -26.26 17.05
N PRO A 329 -12.50 -26.66 17.68
CA PRO A 329 -12.50 -27.34 18.96
C PRO A 329 -11.97 -28.79 18.94
N THR A 330 -11.39 -29.26 17.83
CA THR A 330 -10.66 -30.53 17.79
C THR A 330 -9.29 -30.35 18.44
N VAL A 331 -9.16 -30.84 19.67
CA VAL A 331 -7.87 -31.07 20.31
C VAL A 331 -7.15 -32.14 19.49
N THR A 332 -6.19 -31.73 18.67
CA THR A 332 -5.24 -32.70 18.09
C THR A 332 -4.60 -33.48 19.24
N PRO A 333 -4.17 -34.75 19.04
CA PRO A 333 -3.53 -35.56 20.10
C PRO A 333 -2.33 -34.87 20.80
N THR A 334 -1.79 -33.82 20.17
CA THR A 334 -0.66 -33.00 20.65
C THR A 334 -1.09 -31.78 21.47
N GLY A 335 -2.39 -31.55 21.68
CA GLY A 335 -2.90 -30.37 22.42
C GLY A 335 -2.81 -29.06 21.64
N ALA A 336 -2.51 -29.11 20.34
CA ALA A 336 -2.51 -27.93 19.48
C ALA A 336 -3.93 -27.65 18.96
N PHE A 337 -4.39 -26.41 19.13
CA PHE A 337 -5.62 -25.94 18.51
C PHE A 337 -5.41 -25.75 17.01
N GLU A 338 -6.17 -26.48 16.18
CA GLU A 338 -6.24 -26.18 14.75
C GLU A 338 -6.92 -24.83 14.58
N TYR A 339 -6.34 -24.00 13.71
CA TYR A 339 -6.89 -22.70 13.39
C TYR A 339 -8.15 -22.87 12.54
N GLY A 340 -9.27 -22.31 13.00
CA GLY A 340 -10.55 -22.43 12.31
C GLY A 340 -10.82 -21.24 11.42
N ARG A 341 -10.84 -20.04 12.01
CA ARG A 341 -11.25 -18.80 11.33
C ARG A 341 -10.45 -17.62 11.86
N CYS A 342 -10.25 -16.61 11.02
CA CYS A 342 -9.96 -15.27 11.52
C CYS A 342 -10.64 -14.19 10.72
N LEU A 343 -10.64 -13.00 11.30
CA LEU A 343 -11.17 -11.79 10.72
C LEU A 343 -10.31 -10.60 11.15
N LEU A 344 -10.03 -9.70 10.21
CA LEU A 344 -9.53 -8.36 10.47
C LEU A 344 -10.50 -7.34 9.87
N GLY A 345 -11.12 -6.53 10.74
CA GLY A 345 -11.90 -5.36 10.34
C GLY A 345 -11.06 -4.09 10.46
N VAL A 346 -11.06 -3.24 9.44
CA VAL A 346 -10.17 -2.08 9.35
C VAL A 346 -10.93 -0.79 9.66
N GLY A 347 -10.70 -0.24 10.85
CA GLY A 347 -11.37 0.96 11.36
C GLY A 347 -11.22 2.20 10.47
N PRO A 348 -10.02 2.52 9.95
CA PRO A 348 -9.86 3.57 8.95
C PRO A 348 -10.77 3.41 7.73
N ALA A 349 -10.96 2.18 7.23
CA ALA A 349 -11.83 1.91 6.09
C ALA A 349 -13.33 2.08 6.46
N PHE A 350 -13.73 1.64 7.66
CA PHE A 350 -15.10 1.88 8.14
C PHE A 350 -15.45 3.37 8.21
N ARG A 351 -14.51 4.22 8.59
CA ARG A 351 -14.72 5.68 8.63
C ARG A 351 -14.95 6.30 7.26
N MET A 352 -14.51 5.65 6.18
CA MET A 352 -14.73 6.11 4.81
C MET A 352 -16.11 5.72 4.27
N LEU A 353 -16.76 4.70 4.86
CA LEU A 353 -18.02 4.15 4.37
C LEU A 353 -19.18 5.17 4.28
N PRO A 354 -19.36 6.14 5.21
CA PRO A 354 -20.41 7.16 5.08
C PRO A 354 -20.25 8.09 3.87
N ASP A 355 -19.01 8.29 3.40
CA ASP A 355 -18.66 9.13 2.26
C ASP A 355 -18.44 8.30 0.97
N ALA A 356 -18.56 6.97 1.07
CA ALA A 356 -18.47 6.04 -0.03
C ALA A 356 -19.84 5.79 -0.68
N ALA A 357 -19.86 4.97 -1.72
CA ALA A 357 -21.10 4.44 -2.27
C ALA A 357 -21.91 3.73 -1.16
N PRO A 358 -23.26 3.84 -1.14
CA PRO A 358 -24.12 3.17 -0.17
C PRO A 358 -24.26 1.67 -0.51
N VAL A 359 -23.13 0.98 -0.67
CA VAL A 359 -23.01 -0.40 -1.10
C VAL A 359 -21.95 -1.10 -0.29
N ILE A 360 -22.23 -2.33 0.13
CA ILE A 360 -21.23 -3.26 0.62
C ILE A 360 -21.26 -4.48 -0.28
N VAL A 361 -20.14 -4.77 -0.93
CA VAL A 361 -19.94 -5.96 -1.73
C VAL A 361 -19.36 -7.05 -0.84
N LEU A 362 -19.98 -8.23 -0.89
CA LEU A 362 -19.56 -9.44 -0.20
C LEU A 362 -19.09 -10.45 -1.25
N GLU A 363 -17.82 -10.82 -1.15
CA GLU A 363 -17.16 -11.74 -2.08
C GLU A 363 -16.52 -12.90 -1.31
N ALA A 364 -16.52 -14.08 -1.91
CA ALA A 364 -15.74 -15.21 -1.46
C ALA A 364 -14.74 -15.62 -2.54
N ALA A 365 -13.47 -15.73 -2.16
CA ALA A 365 -12.41 -16.19 -3.03
C ALA A 365 -11.77 -17.46 -2.46
N PRO A 366 -11.71 -18.58 -3.21
CA PRO A 366 -10.95 -19.74 -2.78
C PRO A 366 -9.46 -19.41 -2.72
N MET A 367 -8.76 -19.98 -1.75
CA MET A 367 -7.29 -19.96 -1.77
C MET A 367 -6.80 -20.78 -2.98
N ASN A 368 -5.68 -20.37 -3.58
CA ASN A 368 -5.11 -20.97 -4.78
C ASN A 368 -4.09 -22.06 -4.45
N SER A 369 -3.64 -22.78 -5.49
CA SER A 369 -2.49 -23.71 -5.46
C SER A 369 -2.56 -24.69 -4.28
N ASP A 370 -1.44 -24.95 -3.61
CA ASP A 370 -1.37 -25.84 -2.45
C ASP A 370 -2.10 -25.27 -1.23
N MET A 371 -2.47 -23.98 -1.25
CA MET A 371 -3.24 -23.32 -0.19
C MET A 371 -4.74 -23.56 -0.33
N ASN A 372 -5.22 -24.13 -1.44
CA ASN A 372 -6.65 -24.38 -1.68
C ASN A 372 -7.32 -25.29 -0.63
N LYS A 373 -6.54 -26.15 0.04
CA LYS A 373 -7.00 -27.02 1.13
C LYS A 373 -7.22 -26.26 2.44
N ILE A 374 -6.79 -25.01 2.53
CA ILE A 374 -6.74 -24.23 3.77
C ILE A 374 -8.02 -23.42 3.97
N GLY A 375 -8.72 -23.05 2.89
CA GLY A 375 -10.06 -22.47 2.96
C GLY A 375 -10.35 -21.38 1.94
N TYR A 376 -11.14 -20.40 2.36
CA TYR A 376 -11.64 -19.30 1.57
C TYR A 376 -11.37 -17.97 2.26
N LEU A 377 -11.15 -16.94 1.45
CA LEU A 377 -11.17 -15.56 1.90
C LEU A 377 -12.58 -14.99 1.73
N LEU A 378 -13.18 -14.48 2.82
CA LEU A 378 -14.39 -13.67 2.75
C LEU A 378 -14.00 -12.21 2.80
N VAL A 379 -14.50 -11.42 1.86
CA VAL A 379 -14.15 -10.00 1.72
C VAL A 379 -15.43 -9.17 1.83
N ALA A 380 -15.38 -8.14 2.67
CA ALA A 380 -16.34 -7.05 2.63
C ALA A 380 -15.65 -5.81 2.06
N SER A 381 -16.18 -5.25 0.97
CA SER A 381 -15.65 -4.05 0.33
C SER A 381 -16.76 -3.05 0.02
N THR A 382 -16.41 -1.79 -0.16
CA THR A 382 -17.27 -0.76 -0.74
C THR A 382 -16.52 -0.07 -1.88
N ARG A 383 -17.11 0.95 -2.49
CA ARG A 383 -16.45 1.75 -3.53
C ARG A 383 -16.56 3.22 -3.22
N ASP A 384 -15.51 3.98 -3.51
CA ASP A 384 -15.63 5.42 -3.54
C ASP A 384 -16.32 5.90 -4.84
N TYR A 385 -16.57 7.21 -4.91
CA TYR A 385 -17.13 7.83 -6.11
C TYR A 385 -16.14 7.92 -7.28
N ASN A 386 -14.87 7.50 -7.13
CA ASN A 386 -13.95 7.28 -8.24
C ASN A 386 -14.00 5.83 -8.77
N ASN A 387 -14.95 5.03 -8.28
CA ASN A 387 -15.11 3.61 -8.61
C ASN A 387 -13.94 2.72 -8.16
N GLU A 388 -13.16 3.17 -7.17
CA GLU A 388 -12.08 2.37 -6.58
C GLU A 388 -12.59 1.58 -5.36
N PRO A 389 -12.19 0.31 -5.21
CA PRO A 389 -12.58 -0.49 -4.05
C PRO A 389 -11.95 0.05 -2.76
N ILE A 390 -12.71 -0.03 -1.68
CA ILE A 390 -12.27 0.17 -0.31
C ILE A 390 -12.57 -1.11 0.45
N TYR A 391 -11.54 -1.87 0.81
CA TYR A 391 -11.70 -3.09 1.58
C TYR A 391 -11.97 -2.77 3.05
N LEU A 392 -13.13 -3.21 3.54
CA LEU A 392 -13.61 -2.93 4.89
C LEU A 392 -13.11 -4.00 5.87
N ALA A 393 -13.19 -5.26 5.46
CA ALA A 393 -12.76 -6.40 6.27
C ALA A 393 -12.40 -7.60 5.41
N LEU A 394 -11.52 -8.44 5.96
CA LEU A 394 -11.10 -9.71 5.37
C LEU A 394 -11.18 -10.80 6.44
N ALA A 395 -11.74 -11.95 6.08
CA ALA A 395 -11.72 -13.15 6.90
C ALA A 395 -11.10 -14.31 6.14
N HIS A 396 -10.45 -15.20 6.88
CA HIS A 396 -10.13 -16.54 6.40
C HIS A 396 -11.04 -17.55 7.12
N VAL A 397 -11.72 -18.40 6.35
CA VAL A 397 -12.69 -19.40 6.84
C VAL A 397 -12.47 -20.75 6.15
N PRO A 398 -12.84 -21.88 6.77
CA PRO A 398 -12.59 -23.19 6.17
C PRO A 398 -13.53 -23.50 5.00
N ALA A 399 -14.74 -22.93 5.00
CA ALA A 399 -15.76 -23.14 3.99
C ALA A 399 -16.68 -21.91 3.83
N THR A 400 -17.37 -21.80 2.70
CA THR A 400 -18.31 -20.71 2.38
C THR A 400 -19.77 -21.07 2.72
N ASP A 401 -19.98 -21.70 3.88
CA ASP A 401 -21.31 -22.04 4.38
C ASP A 401 -22.02 -20.85 5.08
N ASP A 402 -23.31 -21.04 5.34
CA ASP A 402 -24.15 -20.06 6.04
C ASP A 402 -23.64 -19.74 7.46
N VAL A 403 -23.05 -20.72 8.16
CA VAL A 403 -22.48 -20.53 9.50
C VAL A 403 -21.27 -19.59 9.48
N ASN A 404 -20.36 -19.76 8.51
CA ASN A 404 -19.17 -18.93 8.33
C ASN A 404 -19.54 -17.50 7.91
N TRP A 405 -20.51 -17.36 7.00
CA TRP A 405 -21.02 -16.06 6.59
C TRP A 405 -21.75 -15.34 7.71
N ALA A 406 -22.60 -16.05 8.47
CA ALA A 406 -23.31 -15.47 9.62
C ALA A 406 -22.31 -15.01 10.68
N TRP A 407 -21.28 -15.81 10.97
CA TRP A 407 -20.17 -15.43 11.87
C TRP A 407 -19.47 -14.14 11.41
N PHE A 408 -19.07 -14.07 10.13
CA PHE A 408 -18.39 -12.89 9.57
C PHE A 408 -19.27 -11.65 9.66
N LEU A 409 -20.53 -11.74 9.22
CA LEU A 409 -21.48 -10.63 9.21
C LEU A 409 -21.86 -10.18 10.62
N GLN A 410 -22.05 -11.12 11.56
CA GLN A 410 -22.37 -10.83 12.94
C GLN A 410 -21.24 -10.02 13.60
N HIS A 411 -19.99 -10.38 13.35
CA HIS A 411 -18.87 -9.64 13.90
C HIS A 411 -18.67 -8.26 13.26
N LEU A 412 -19.00 -8.07 11.98
CA LEU A 412 -19.07 -6.73 11.40
C LEU A 412 -20.15 -5.88 12.10
N LYS A 413 -21.32 -6.47 12.35
CA LYS A 413 -22.43 -5.80 13.05
C LYS A 413 -22.07 -5.43 14.50
N ASP A 414 -21.50 -6.37 15.25
CA ASP A 414 -21.14 -6.20 16.66
C ASP A 414 -20.05 -5.13 16.85
N ASN A 415 -19.18 -4.98 15.85
CA ASN A 415 -18.13 -3.95 15.83
C ASN A 415 -18.58 -2.66 15.10
N ASN A 416 -19.89 -2.41 15.04
CA ASN A 416 -20.49 -1.13 14.62
C ASN A 416 -20.04 -0.63 13.24
N ILE A 417 -20.00 -1.51 12.23
CA ILE A 417 -19.86 -1.07 10.84
C ILE A 417 -20.92 0.01 10.51
N PRO A 418 -20.52 1.19 9.97
CA PRO A 418 -21.43 2.34 9.85
C PRO A 418 -22.34 2.22 8.61
N ILE A 419 -23.35 1.35 8.74
CA ILE A 419 -24.35 1.07 7.71
C ILE A 419 -25.53 2.05 7.88
N SER A 420 -26.02 2.59 6.76
CA SER A 420 -27.25 3.41 6.71
C SER A 420 -28.46 2.54 6.33
N LYS A 421 -29.69 3.01 6.56
CA LYS A 421 -30.91 2.30 6.08
C LYS A 421 -30.97 2.07 4.56
N HIS A 422 -30.15 2.81 3.80
CA HIS A 422 -30.07 2.73 2.35
C HIS A 422 -28.85 1.95 1.86
N THR A 423 -27.96 1.50 2.76
CA THR A 423 -26.77 0.75 2.35
C THR A 423 -27.18 -0.62 1.83
N THR A 424 -26.88 -0.93 0.57
CA THR A 424 -27.29 -2.18 -0.08
C THR A 424 -26.17 -3.20 -0.09
N PHE A 425 -26.44 -4.43 0.32
CA PHE A 425 -25.52 -5.56 0.17
C PHE A 425 -25.56 -6.11 -1.26
N LEU A 426 -24.40 -6.32 -1.87
CA LEU A 426 -24.22 -7.01 -3.15
C LEU A 426 -23.43 -8.29 -2.93
N THR A 427 -23.90 -9.41 -3.50
CA THR A 427 -23.22 -10.72 -3.39
C THR A 427 -22.70 -11.21 -4.75
N ASP A 428 -21.55 -11.90 -4.75
CA ASP A 428 -20.84 -12.36 -5.95
C ASP A 428 -21.40 -13.59 -6.65
N GLY A 429 -22.36 -14.25 -6.00
CA GLY A 429 -22.98 -15.46 -6.52
C GLY A 429 -22.06 -16.65 -6.68
N SER A 430 -20.82 -16.56 -6.18
CA SER A 430 -19.84 -17.63 -6.31
C SER A 430 -20.39 -18.94 -5.77
N MET A 431 -21.24 -18.95 -4.74
CA MET A 431 -21.60 -20.19 -4.02
C MET A 431 -23.08 -20.28 -3.57
N GLY A 432 -24.02 -19.74 -4.37
CA GLY A 432 -25.46 -19.96 -4.15
C GLY A 432 -26.14 -19.02 -3.14
N THR A 433 -27.18 -19.50 -2.44
CA THR A 433 -28.05 -18.71 -1.54
C THR A 433 -27.56 -18.63 -0.08
N THR A 434 -26.40 -19.22 0.25
CA THR A 434 -25.87 -19.30 1.63
C THR A 434 -25.61 -17.92 2.24
N VAL A 435 -24.94 -17.03 1.49
CA VAL A 435 -24.70 -15.63 1.90
C VAL A 435 -26.01 -14.90 2.15
N THR A 436 -27.03 -15.16 1.31
CA THR A 436 -28.35 -14.55 1.46
C THR A 436 -29.05 -15.00 2.74
N GLN A 437 -28.96 -16.28 3.12
CA GLN A 437 -29.53 -16.75 4.39
C GLN A 437 -28.83 -16.09 5.60
N ALA A 438 -27.51 -16.02 5.58
CA ALA A 438 -26.75 -15.34 6.62
C ALA A 438 -27.09 -13.84 6.72
N LEU A 439 -27.27 -13.17 5.58
CA LEU A 439 -27.72 -11.77 5.53
C LEU A 439 -29.12 -11.59 6.12
N LEU A 440 -30.07 -12.47 5.81
CA LEU A 440 -31.42 -12.42 6.37
C LEU A 440 -31.40 -12.63 7.89
N GLN A 441 -30.50 -13.48 8.41
CA GLN A 441 -30.33 -13.71 9.83
C GLN A 441 -29.74 -12.48 10.56
N VAL A 442 -28.68 -11.86 10.00
CA VAL A 442 -27.93 -10.81 10.70
C VAL A 442 -28.47 -9.40 10.41
N PHE A 443 -28.87 -9.15 9.16
CA PHE A 443 -29.33 -7.85 8.62
C PHE A 443 -30.71 -7.97 7.94
N PRO A 444 -31.78 -8.39 8.66
CA PRO A 444 -33.09 -8.69 8.07
C PRO A 444 -33.78 -7.50 7.38
N TYR A 445 -33.43 -6.27 7.74
CA TYR A 445 -34.06 -5.05 7.22
C TYR A 445 -33.20 -4.34 6.16
N GLN A 446 -32.02 -4.88 5.85
CA GLN A 446 -31.09 -4.21 4.97
C GLN A 446 -31.37 -4.58 3.50
N PRO A 447 -31.32 -3.62 2.56
CA PRO A 447 -31.42 -3.95 1.15
C PRO A 447 -30.32 -4.94 0.73
N HIS A 448 -30.70 -5.93 -0.06
CA HIS A 448 -29.79 -6.92 -0.61
C HIS A 448 -30.08 -7.11 -2.09
N ARG A 449 -29.05 -7.30 -2.90
CA ARG A 449 -29.19 -7.64 -4.32
C ARG A 449 -28.18 -8.67 -4.76
N TYR A 450 -28.62 -9.45 -5.73
CA TYR A 450 -27.74 -10.31 -6.50
C TYR A 450 -26.98 -9.50 -7.55
N ALA A 451 -25.68 -9.80 -7.70
CA ALA A 451 -24.94 -9.36 -8.88
C ALA A 451 -25.64 -9.87 -10.15
N ILE A 452 -25.48 -9.15 -11.27
CA ILE A 452 -26.13 -9.55 -12.52
C ILE A 452 -25.64 -10.93 -13.00
N LEU A 453 -24.36 -11.23 -12.80
CA LEU A 453 -23.80 -12.54 -13.15
C LEU A 453 -24.43 -13.66 -12.30
N GLN A 454 -24.66 -13.41 -11.01
CA GLN A 454 -25.37 -14.33 -10.13
C GLN A 454 -26.81 -14.53 -10.58
N LEU A 455 -27.51 -13.44 -10.92
CA LEU A 455 -28.89 -13.50 -11.40
C LEU A 455 -28.98 -14.39 -12.66
N LEU A 456 -28.09 -14.18 -13.62
CA LEU A 456 -28.03 -14.99 -14.83
C LEU A 456 -27.77 -16.47 -14.52
N GLN A 457 -26.83 -16.77 -13.62
CA GLN A 457 -26.53 -18.14 -13.20
C GLN A 457 -27.71 -18.81 -12.48
N MET A 458 -28.41 -18.09 -11.61
CA MET A 458 -29.63 -18.59 -10.95
C MET A 458 -30.73 -18.87 -11.96
N VAL A 459 -30.90 -18.01 -12.96
CA VAL A 459 -31.88 -18.22 -14.04
C VAL A 459 -31.52 -19.46 -14.85
N CYS A 460 -30.25 -19.67 -15.24
CA CYS A 460 -29.79 -20.91 -15.88
C CYS A 460 -30.14 -22.15 -15.05
N GLN A 461 -29.85 -22.13 -13.76
CA GLN A 461 -30.10 -23.26 -12.85
C GLN A 461 -31.59 -23.58 -12.74
N MET A 462 -32.44 -22.56 -12.57
CA MET A 462 -33.90 -22.73 -12.46
C MET A 462 -34.56 -23.13 -13.78
N SER A 463 -34.01 -22.69 -14.93
CA SER A 463 -34.50 -23.09 -16.25
C SER A 463 -34.01 -24.49 -16.67
N GLY A 464 -33.09 -25.09 -15.92
CA GLY A 464 -32.46 -26.35 -16.27
C GLY A 464 -31.52 -26.26 -17.47
N GLN A 465 -31.14 -25.04 -17.88
CA GLN A 465 -30.23 -24.79 -19.00
C GLN A 465 -28.79 -24.68 -18.50
N ALA A 466 -27.84 -25.20 -19.30
CA ALA A 466 -26.42 -25.01 -19.01
C ALA A 466 -25.97 -23.55 -19.21
N ARG A 467 -26.59 -22.84 -20.16
CA ARG A 467 -26.33 -21.43 -20.49
C ARG A 467 -27.55 -20.81 -21.15
N LEU A 468 -27.84 -19.55 -20.82
CA LEU A 468 -28.86 -18.74 -21.50
C LEU A 468 -28.42 -18.33 -22.91
N THR A 469 -29.38 -18.18 -23.83
CA THR A 469 -29.11 -17.57 -25.14
C THR A 469 -28.83 -16.07 -24.98
N PRO A 470 -28.16 -15.41 -25.96
CA PRO A 470 -27.94 -13.97 -25.92
C PRO A 470 -29.23 -13.15 -25.81
N GLU A 471 -30.33 -13.62 -26.40
CA GLU A 471 -31.64 -12.97 -26.33
C GLU A 471 -32.25 -13.11 -24.93
N GLU A 472 -32.14 -14.29 -24.31
CA GLU A 472 -32.58 -14.52 -22.93
C GLU A 472 -31.76 -13.69 -21.93
N GLU A 473 -30.44 -13.65 -22.07
CA GLU A 473 -29.55 -12.80 -21.26
C GLU A 473 -29.94 -11.32 -21.42
N HIS A 474 -30.14 -10.85 -22.65
CA HIS A 474 -30.57 -9.47 -22.92
C HIS A 474 -31.92 -9.15 -22.27
N LEU A 475 -32.87 -10.09 -22.31
CA LEU A 475 -34.18 -9.92 -21.69
C LEU A 475 -34.07 -9.83 -20.16
N VAL A 476 -33.26 -10.68 -19.51
CA VAL A 476 -33.02 -10.61 -18.06
C VAL A 476 -32.40 -9.27 -17.68
N LEU A 477 -31.41 -8.80 -18.44
CA LEU A 477 -30.76 -7.50 -18.23
C LEU A 477 -31.76 -6.34 -18.39
N GLN A 478 -32.62 -6.41 -19.40
CA GLN A 478 -33.66 -5.41 -19.65
C GLN A 478 -34.69 -5.37 -18.51
N MET A 479 -35.12 -6.54 -18.02
CA MET A 479 -36.03 -6.65 -16.88
C MET A 479 -35.38 -6.14 -15.59
N ALA A 480 -34.15 -6.56 -15.29
CA ALA A 480 -33.41 -6.13 -14.10
C ALA A 480 -33.22 -4.60 -14.07
N SER A 481 -33.00 -4.00 -15.24
CA SER A 481 -32.81 -2.55 -15.41
C SER A 481 -34.12 -1.76 -15.50
N SER A 482 -35.28 -2.43 -15.56
CA SER A 482 -36.56 -1.78 -15.78
C SER A 482 -36.95 -0.85 -14.63
N LEU A 483 -37.48 0.34 -14.98
CA LEU A 483 -38.00 1.35 -14.05
C LEU A 483 -39.42 1.06 -13.60
N ASN A 484 -40.17 0.36 -14.44
CA ASN A 484 -41.52 -0.10 -14.16
C ASN A 484 -41.50 -1.60 -13.99
N MET A 485 -42.48 -2.15 -13.26
CA MET A 485 -42.60 -3.59 -13.12
C MET A 485 -42.73 -4.23 -14.51
N PRO A 486 -41.82 -5.15 -14.88
CA PRO A 486 -41.82 -5.72 -16.22
C PRO A 486 -43.10 -6.55 -16.44
N PRO A 487 -43.68 -6.54 -17.67
CA PRO A 487 -44.81 -7.39 -17.99
C PRO A 487 -44.42 -8.87 -17.87
N ARG A 488 -45.39 -9.75 -17.58
CA ARG A 488 -45.17 -11.20 -17.53
C ARG A 488 -44.76 -11.70 -18.93
N VAL A 489 -43.56 -12.26 -19.03
CA VAL A 489 -43.02 -12.98 -20.19
C VAL A 489 -42.71 -14.42 -19.77
N ASP A 490 -42.58 -15.39 -20.66
CA ASP A 490 -42.37 -16.80 -20.29
C ASP A 490 -41.11 -17.05 -19.42
N LEU A 491 -40.03 -16.28 -19.64
CA LEU A 491 -38.83 -16.28 -18.80
C LEU A 491 -39.10 -15.79 -17.35
N CYS A 492 -40.21 -15.05 -17.13
CA CYS A 492 -40.62 -14.61 -15.80
C CYS A 492 -40.97 -15.77 -14.86
N ARG A 493 -41.32 -16.97 -15.35
CA ARG A 493 -41.63 -18.10 -14.44
C ARG A 493 -40.40 -18.53 -13.62
N CYS A 494 -39.20 -18.46 -14.19
CA CYS A 494 -37.97 -18.73 -13.47
C CYS A 494 -37.68 -17.60 -12.46
N LEU A 495 -37.87 -16.34 -12.89
CA LEU A 495 -37.64 -15.16 -12.06
C LEU A 495 -38.69 -14.95 -10.95
N GLU A 496 -39.88 -15.55 -11.06
CA GLU A 496 -40.93 -15.53 -10.03
C GLU A 496 -40.48 -16.19 -8.71
N GLY A 497 -39.51 -17.12 -8.77
CA GLY A 497 -38.90 -17.74 -7.59
C GLY A 497 -37.95 -16.83 -6.83
N ILE A 498 -37.55 -15.68 -7.40
CA ILE A 498 -36.63 -14.73 -6.79
C ILE A 498 -37.41 -13.46 -6.37
N PRO A 499 -37.38 -13.06 -5.09
CA PRO A 499 -38.01 -11.83 -4.64
C PRO A 499 -37.52 -10.64 -5.47
N LYS A 500 -38.46 -9.88 -6.02
CA LYS A 500 -38.19 -8.84 -7.04
C LYS A 500 -37.30 -7.73 -6.50
N GLU A 501 -37.37 -7.47 -5.20
CA GLU A 501 -36.52 -6.53 -4.48
C GLU A 501 -35.02 -6.85 -4.56
N HIS A 502 -34.63 -8.09 -4.90
CA HIS A 502 -33.23 -8.48 -5.01
C HIS A 502 -32.65 -8.34 -6.42
N TRP A 503 -33.47 -8.09 -7.45
CA TRP A 503 -32.99 -8.12 -8.84
C TRP A 503 -33.59 -7.04 -9.76
N VAL A 504 -34.79 -6.50 -9.47
CA VAL A 504 -35.46 -5.48 -10.31
C VAL A 504 -35.28 -4.07 -9.74
N VAL A 505 -34.78 -3.14 -10.57
CA VAL A 505 -34.67 -1.72 -10.19
C VAL A 505 -36.02 -1.09 -9.82
N ALA A 506 -37.10 -1.40 -10.53
CA ALA A 506 -38.45 -0.92 -10.21
C ALA A 506 -38.85 -1.21 -8.75
N ALA A 507 -38.61 -2.43 -8.26
CA ALA A 507 -38.94 -2.82 -6.88
C ALA A 507 -38.09 -2.05 -5.84
N MET A 508 -36.85 -1.66 -6.19
CA MET A 508 -36.01 -0.83 -5.33
C MET A 508 -36.53 0.60 -5.26
N ILE A 509 -36.98 1.16 -6.39
CA ILE A 509 -37.58 2.49 -6.45
C ILE A 509 -38.83 2.55 -5.57
N GLU A 510 -39.71 1.55 -5.66
CA GLU A 510 -40.92 1.46 -4.81
C GLU A 510 -40.59 1.46 -3.30
N ARG A 511 -39.44 0.88 -2.92
CA ARG A 511 -38.97 0.85 -1.53
C ARG A 511 -38.08 2.04 -1.14
N GLY A 512 -37.77 2.94 -2.07
CA GLY A 512 -36.86 4.06 -1.85
C GLY A 512 -35.41 3.63 -1.60
N TRP A 513 -34.98 2.51 -2.17
CA TRP A 513 -33.62 1.98 -2.06
C TRP A 513 -32.71 2.49 -3.18
N PRO A 514 -31.38 2.56 -2.98
CA PRO A 514 -30.45 2.87 -4.06
C PRO A 514 -30.50 1.82 -5.17
N THR A 515 -30.52 2.29 -6.41
CA THR A 515 -30.68 1.46 -7.62
C THR A 515 -29.37 0.93 -8.19
N LEU A 516 -28.23 1.50 -7.77
CA LEU A 516 -26.87 1.03 -8.08
C LEU A 516 -26.61 0.79 -9.58
N ARG A 517 -27.05 1.70 -10.45
CA ARG A 517 -26.95 1.53 -11.91
C ARG A 517 -25.53 1.75 -12.47
N ASP A 518 -24.81 2.77 -12.00
CA ASP A 518 -23.43 3.08 -12.45
C ASP A 518 -22.39 2.20 -11.74
N ILE A 519 -22.71 1.76 -10.52
CA ILE A 519 -22.00 0.69 -9.81
C ILE A 519 -22.44 -0.60 -10.49
N SER A 520 -21.88 -0.82 -11.68
CA SER A 520 -22.21 -1.96 -12.51
C SER A 520 -22.25 -3.21 -11.63
N LEU A 521 -23.45 -3.75 -11.43
CA LEU A 521 -23.67 -5.02 -10.72
C LEU A 521 -22.89 -6.18 -11.36
N ARG A 522 -22.30 -5.96 -12.54
CA ARG A 522 -21.44 -6.86 -13.29
C ARG A 522 -19.95 -6.69 -12.98
N HIS A 523 -19.49 -5.47 -12.67
CA HIS A 523 -18.08 -5.12 -12.42
C HIS A 523 -17.78 -4.83 -10.95
N CYS A 524 -18.78 -4.67 -10.08
CA CYS A 524 -18.49 -4.40 -8.69
C CYS A 524 -18.14 -5.65 -7.90
N VAL A 525 -18.41 -6.81 -8.48
CA VAL A 525 -18.42 -8.09 -7.82
C VAL A 525 -17.66 -9.13 -8.64
N GLY A 526 -16.85 -9.95 -7.96
CA GLY A 526 -15.79 -10.76 -8.55
C GLY A 526 -14.51 -9.99 -8.86
N ASP A 527 -14.43 -8.70 -8.48
CA ASP A 527 -13.30 -7.84 -8.76
C ASP A 527 -12.12 -8.15 -7.84
N PHE A 528 -12.38 -8.53 -6.59
CA PHE A 528 -11.32 -8.93 -5.68
C PHE A 528 -10.54 -10.12 -6.26
N ALA A 529 -11.20 -11.25 -6.50
CA ALA A 529 -10.54 -12.46 -6.98
C ALA A 529 -9.85 -12.30 -8.35
N LYS A 530 -10.37 -11.43 -9.22
CA LYS A 530 -9.78 -11.13 -10.54
C LYS A 530 -8.65 -10.11 -10.49
N SER A 531 -8.58 -9.30 -9.44
CA SER A 531 -7.53 -8.30 -9.29
C SER A 531 -6.18 -8.96 -9.04
N THR A 532 -5.10 -8.30 -9.47
CA THR A 532 -3.73 -8.72 -9.16
C THR A 532 -3.53 -8.88 -7.64
N LEU A 533 -4.08 -7.95 -6.85
CA LEU A 533 -4.03 -7.99 -5.39
C LEU A 533 -4.74 -9.22 -4.83
N GLY A 534 -6.00 -9.47 -5.23
CA GLY A 534 -6.76 -10.59 -4.71
C GLY A 534 -6.19 -11.94 -5.16
N SER A 535 -5.71 -12.07 -6.39
CA SER A 535 -5.00 -13.27 -6.86
C SER A 535 -3.75 -13.56 -6.02
N LEU A 536 -2.95 -12.53 -5.72
CA LEU A 536 -1.76 -12.65 -4.87
C LEU A 536 -2.15 -13.00 -3.42
N MET A 537 -3.16 -12.33 -2.87
CA MET A 537 -3.70 -12.61 -1.53
C MET A 537 -4.26 -14.03 -1.41
N CYS A 538 -4.84 -14.56 -2.49
CA CYS A 538 -5.34 -15.93 -2.56
C CYS A 538 -4.21 -16.97 -2.68
N SER A 539 -2.99 -16.56 -3.00
CA SER A 539 -1.87 -17.48 -3.26
C SER A 539 -0.84 -17.49 -2.13
N CYS A 540 -0.87 -16.50 -1.22
CA CYS A 540 0.12 -16.35 -0.16
C CYS A 540 -0.38 -16.79 1.23
N ASN A 541 0.57 -16.95 2.16
CA ASN A 541 0.34 -17.16 3.58
C ASN A 541 -0.54 -16.07 4.20
N LEU A 542 -1.24 -16.39 5.29
CA LEU A 542 -2.19 -15.46 5.92
C LEU A 542 -1.55 -14.15 6.41
N VAL A 543 -0.36 -14.17 7.03
CA VAL A 543 0.28 -12.91 7.50
C VAL A 543 0.59 -11.98 6.32
N PRO A 544 1.29 -12.42 5.25
CA PRO A 544 1.41 -11.65 4.01
C PRO A 544 0.07 -11.22 3.41
N CYS A 545 -0.95 -12.07 3.42
CA CYS A 545 -2.29 -11.76 2.91
C CYS A 545 -2.92 -10.55 3.62
N PHE A 546 -2.95 -10.56 4.96
CA PHE A 546 -3.45 -9.43 5.75
C PHE A 546 -2.54 -8.19 5.65
N TYR A 547 -1.24 -8.38 5.47
CA TYR A 547 -0.32 -7.28 5.19
C TYR A 547 -0.63 -6.60 3.86
N LEU A 548 -0.86 -7.37 2.79
CA LEU A 548 -1.22 -6.83 1.47
C LEU A 548 -2.54 -6.05 1.50
N LEU A 549 -3.52 -6.53 2.28
CA LEU A 549 -4.77 -5.79 2.53
C LEU A 549 -4.47 -4.40 3.11
N LEU A 550 -3.71 -4.33 4.21
CA LEU A 550 -3.39 -3.06 4.87
C LEU A 550 -2.51 -2.16 3.99
N LEU A 551 -1.55 -2.74 3.27
CA LEU A 551 -0.72 -2.01 2.32
C LEU A 551 -1.57 -1.40 1.20
N SER A 552 -2.52 -2.15 0.64
CA SER A 552 -3.42 -1.64 -0.41
C SER A 552 -4.27 -0.47 0.09
N LEU A 553 -4.81 -0.56 1.32
CA LEU A 553 -5.58 0.51 1.93
C LEU A 553 -4.71 1.74 2.20
N HIS A 554 -3.51 1.54 2.74
CA HIS A 554 -2.56 2.62 2.97
C HIS A 554 -2.24 3.37 1.68
N ARG A 555 -1.83 2.65 0.62
CA ARG A 555 -1.49 3.24 -0.69
C ARG A 555 -2.68 3.99 -1.28
N ALA A 556 -3.87 3.39 -1.25
CA ALA A 556 -5.08 4.03 -1.77
C ALA A 556 -5.45 5.29 -0.96
N SER A 557 -5.32 5.28 0.36
CA SER A 557 -5.56 6.46 1.20
C SER A 557 -4.55 7.58 0.93
N VAL A 558 -3.26 7.25 0.78
CA VAL A 558 -2.21 8.23 0.43
C VAL A 558 -2.45 8.81 -0.96
N ALA A 559 -2.79 7.98 -1.95
CA ALA A 559 -3.11 8.43 -3.30
C ALA A 559 -4.30 9.39 -3.30
N ARG A 560 -5.38 9.08 -2.57
CA ARG A 560 -6.53 9.97 -2.39
C ARG A 560 -6.14 11.29 -1.72
N PHE A 561 -5.34 11.23 -0.66
CA PHE A 561 -4.88 12.44 0.04
C PHE A 561 -4.07 13.36 -0.87
N ASN A 562 -3.12 12.79 -1.63
CA ASN A 562 -2.32 13.54 -2.59
C ASN A 562 -3.16 14.11 -3.74
N ALA A 563 -4.14 13.34 -4.23
CA ALA A 563 -5.07 13.82 -5.26
C ALA A 563 -5.89 15.00 -4.74
N ILE A 564 -6.42 14.95 -3.52
CA ILE A 564 -7.17 16.06 -2.90
C ILE A 564 -6.29 17.30 -2.75
N ALA A 565 -5.00 17.15 -2.40
CA ALA A 565 -4.08 18.28 -2.28
C ALA A 565 -3.82 19.00 -3.61
N LEU A 566 -3.98 18.31 -4.75
CA LEU A 566 -3.74 18.84 -6.09
C LEU A 566 -5.00 19.39 -6.77
N HIS A 567 -6.19 18.96 -6.34
CA HIS A 567 -7.46 19.29 -7.01
C HIS A 567 -8.32 20.23 -6.14
N SER A 568 -9.03 21.15 -6.80
CA SER A 568 -10.01 22.02 -6.13
C SER A 568 -11.29 21.25 -5.79
N ASP A 569 -11.96 21.62 -4.70
CA ASP A 569 -13.29 21.11 -4.30
C ASP A 569 -14.39 21.33 -5.36
N LEU A 570 -14.10 22.10 -6.40
CA LEU A 570 -15.01 22.39 -7.51
C LEU A 570 -14.86 21.41 -8.69
N VAL A 571 -13.93 20.47 -8.62
CA VAL A 571 -13.64 19.51 -9.70
C VAL A 571 -14.29 18.16 -9.38
N LEU A 572 -14.92 17.54 -10.39
CA LEU A 572 -15.43 16.18 -10.25
C LEU A 572 -14.27 15.19 -10.19
N LEU A 573 -14.48 14.09 -9.47
CA LEU A 573 -13.55 12.96 -9.52
C LEU A 573 -13.41 12.46 -10.96
N PRO A 574 -12.22 11.98 -11.38
CA PRO A 574 -11.96 11.58 -12.77
C PRO A 574 -12.99 10.61 -13.36
N TYR A 575 -13.43 9.61 -12.59
CA TYR A 575 -14.49 8.70 -13.04
C TYR A 575 -15.85 9.40 -13.20
N GLN A 576 -16.25 10.26 -12.26
CA GLN A 576 -17.51 11.02 -12.38
C GLN A 576 -17.46 11.99 -13.57
N GLN A 577 -16.28 12.55 -13.86
CA GLN A 577 -16.05 13.38 -15.04
C GLN A 577 -16.21 12.58 -16.33
N SER A 578 -15.65 11.37 -16.40
CA SER A 578 -15.77 10.52 -17.60
C SER A 578 -17.21 10.08 -17.84
N VAL A 579 -17.94 9.71 -16.77
CA VAL A 579 -19.39 9.41 -16.84
C VAL A 579 -20.18 10.62 -17.33
N LEU A 580 -19.89 11.82 -16.83
CA LEU A 580 -20.57 13.04 -17.29
C LEU A 580 -20.28 13.33 -18.77
N ASN A 581 -19.03 13.20 -19.20
CA ASN A 581 -18.63 13.41 -20.59
C ASN A 581 -19.30 12.40 -21.54
N GLN A 582 -19.39 11.13 -21.12
CA GLN A 582 -20.12 10.12 -21.87
C GLN A 582 -21.60 10.50 -22.00
N ARG A 583 -22.25 10.87 -20.89
CA ARG A 583 -23.66 11.27 -20.91
C ARG A 583 -23.91 12.52 -21.76
N LEU A 584 -22.96 13.47 -21.77
CA LEU A 584 -22.99 14.64 -22.65
C LEU A 584 -22.98 14.22 -24.12
N SER A 585 -22.11 13.28 -24.50
CA SER A 585 -22.06 12.78 -25.88
C SER A 585 -23.35 12.07 -26.31
N GLU A 586 -23.94 11.29 -25.41
CA GLU A 586 -25.19 10.56 -25.66
C GLU A 586 -26.42 11.49 -25.68
N SER A 587 -26.35 12.61 -24.95
CA SER A 587 -27.43 13.60 -24.87
C SER A 587 -27.78 14.23 -26.23
N ALA A 588 -26.82 14.30 -27.15
CA ALA A 588 -27.02 14.85 -28.49
C ALA A 588 -28.03 14.08 -29.36
N ARG A 589 -28.40 12.84 -28.96
CA ARG A 589 -29.36 11.99 -29.69
C ARG A 589 -30.83 12.33 -29.40
N PHE A 590 -31.08 13.22 -28.43
CA PHE A 590 -32.41 13.55 -27.97
C PHE A 590 -32.90 14.88 -28.54
N GLU A 591 -34.11 14.88 -29.09
CA GLU A 591 -34.85 16.09 -29.41
C GLU A 591 -35.71 16.50 -28.21
N ILE A 592 -35.69 17.80 -27.92
CA ILE A 592 -36.35 18.40 -26.75
C ILE A 592 -37.61 19.13 -27.18
N VAL A 593 -38.73 18.77 -26.55
CA VAL A 593 -40.01 19.47 -26.71
C VAL A 593 -40.36 20.14 -25.38
N GLU A 594 -40.52 21.46 -25.40
CA GLU A 594 -40.95 22.22 -24.23
C GLU A 594 -42.43 21.95 -23.93
N CYS A 595 -42.74 21.57 -22.68
CA CYS A 595 -44.11 21.32 -22.23
C CYS A 595 -44.61 22.42 -21.32
N ARG A 596 -43.75 22.82 -20.37
CA ARG A 596 -43.98 23.95 -19.47
C ARG A 596 -42.71 24.82 -19.49
N PRO A 597 -42.83 26.11 -19.83
CA PRO A 597 -41.67 26.99 -19.94
C PRO A 597 -40.79 26.99 -18.71
N GLN A 598 -39.49 26.79 -18.95
CA GLN A 598 -38.42 26.77 -17.94
C GLN A 598 -38.59 25.74 -16.80
N GLU A 599 -39.50 24.78 -16.95
CA GLU A 599 -39.81 23.82 -15.90
C GLU A 599 -39.77 22.37 -16.42
N VAL A 600 -40.62 22.04 -17.40
CA VAL A 600 -40.86 20.65 -17.83
C VAL A 600 -40.67 20.49 -19.34
N TYR A 601 -39.90 19.47 -19.70
CA TYR A 601 -39.49 19.15 -21.06
C TYR A 601 -39.64 17.66 -21.36
N PHE A 602 -40.02 17.31 -22.59
CA PHE A 602 -39.93 15.95 -23.10
C PHE A 602 -38.63 15.76 -23.88
N ALA A 603 -37.84 14.76 -23.53
CA ALA A 603 -36.69 14.29 -24.29
C ALA A 603 -37.05 12.98 -25.01
N HIS A 604 -36.80 12.89 -26.32
CA HIS A 604 -37.05 11.67 -27.08
C HIS A 604 -35.98 11.42 -28.14
N VAL A 605 -35.74 10.13 -28.44
CA VAL A 605 -34.71 9.72 -29.41
C VAL A 605 -35.21 9.97 -30.84
N LEU A 606 -34.31 10.46 -31.71
CA LEU A 606 -34.49 10.47 -33.15
C LEU A 606 -34.54 9.03 -33.69
N SER A 607 -35.73 8.45 -33.82
CA SER A 607 -35.93 7.15 -34.45
C SER A 607 -37.23 7.14 -35.25
N ASN A 608 -37.18 6.58 -36.46
CA ASN A 608 -38.32 6.40 -37.36
C ASN A 608 -39.22 5.20 -36.98
N VAL A 609 -39.03 4.59 -35.81
CA VAL A 609 -39.79 3.41 -35.38
C VAL A 609 -40.96 3.84 -34.47
N HIS A 610 -42.13 3.25 -34.72
CA HIS A 610 -43.49 3.65 -34.32
C HIS A 610 -43.82 3.80 -32.81
N HIS A 611 -42.85 3.89 -31.90
CA HIS A 611 -43.07 4.22 -30.50
C HIS A 611 -42.05 5.23 -29.99
N LYS A 612 -42.40 6.52 -30.01
CA LYS A 612 -41.62 7.57 -29.35
C LYS A 612 -41.69 7.38 -27.83
N ALA A 613 -40.68 6.73 -27.25
CA ALA A 613 -40.54 6.63 -25.80
C ALA A 613 -40.03 7.98 -25.25
N TYR A 614 -40.93 8.82 -24.77
CA TYR A 614 -40.58 10.12 -24.18
C TYR A 614 -40.11 9.97 -22.73
N LYS A 615 -39.08 10.74 -22.36
CA LYS A 615 -38.70 10.95 -20.96
C LYS A 615 -39.05 12.38 -20.55
N ILE A 616 -39.65 12.52 -19.36
CA ILE A 616 -40.05 13.81 -18.81
C ILE A 616 -38.90 14.27 -17.94
N VAL A 617 -38.42 15.49 -18.20
CA VAL A 617 -37.37 16.15 -17.45
C VAL A 617 -37.98 17.38 -16.79
N ASN A 618 -37.83 17.46 -15.47
CA ASN A 618 -38.17 18.64 -14.70
C ASN A 618 -36.87 19.29 -14.18
N VAL A 619 -36.56 20.46 -14.73
CA VAL A 619 -35.32 21.20 -14.49
C VAL A 619 -35.37 21.96 -13.17
N ARG A 620 -36.57 22.24 -12.64
CA ARG A 620 -36.76 22.90 -11.35
C ARG A 620 -36.43 21.96 -10.18
N ASP A 621 -36.84 20.70 -10.32
CA ASP A 621 -36.66 19.66 -9.30
C ASP A 621 -35.43 18.78 -9.55
N ASN A 622 -34.64 19.07 -10.60
CA ASN A 622 -33.49 18.27 -11.02
C ASN A 622 -33.85 16.79 -11.18
N SER A 623 -34.98 16.52 -11.83
CA SER A 623 -35.56 15.18 -11.91
C SER A 623 -35.86 14.77 -13.35
N CYS A 624 -35.75 13.48 -13.61
CA CYS A 624 -36.13 12.89 -14.89
C CYS A 624 -36.86 11.56 -14.67
N THR A 625 -37.82 11.20 -15.51
CA THR A 625 -38.49 9.90 -15.46
C THR A 625 -37.58 8.73 -15.84
N CYS A 626 -36.35 8.96 -16.29
CA CYS A 626 -35.33 7.91 -16.37
C CYS A 626 -34.78 7.48 -15.00
N GLY A 627 -34.95 8.30 -13.96
CA GLY A 627 -34.48 8.05 -12.60
C GLY A 627 -32.99 8.33 -12.36
N ASP A 628 -32.16 8.35 -13.40
CA ASP A 628 -30.71 8.44 -13.26
C ASP A 628 -30.27 9.76 -12.59
N TRP A 629 -30.92 10.88 -12.89
CA TRP A 629 -30.54 12.17 -12.33
C TRP A 629 -30.67 12.20 -10.80
N GLN A 630 -31.78 11.69 -10.30
CA GLN A 630 -32.09 11.62 -8.88
C GLN A 630 -31.17 10.63 -8.16
N GLN A 631 -30.79 9.55 -8.84
CA GLN A 631 -29.96 8.48 -8.29
C GLN A 631 -28.49 8.89 -8.15
N PHE A 632 -27.95 9.56 -9.15
CA PHE A 632 -26.52 9.90 -9.20
C PHE A 632 -26.22 11.31 -8.68
N HIS A 633 -27.26 12.10 -8.44
CA HIS A 633 -27.14 13.54 -8.18
C HIS A 633 -26.34 14.27 -9.28
N LEU A 634 -26.25 13.66 -10.47
CA LEU A 634 -25.63 14.17 -11.68
C LEU A 634 -26.68 14.14 -12.80
N PRO A 635 -26.74 15.16 -13.67
CA PRO A 635 -27.69 15.15 -14.78
C PRO A 635 -27.58 13.89 -15.65
N CYS A 636 -28.74 13.30 -15.94
CA CYS A 636 -28.86 12.19 -16.91
C CYS A 636 -28.72 12.70 -18.35
N THR A 637 -28.57 11.80 -19.34
CA THR A 637 -28.49 12.14 -20.77
C THR A 637 -29.67 13.03 -21.23
N HIS A 638 -30.88 12.72 -20.79
CA HIS A 638 -32.08 13.53 -21.06
C HIS A 638 -32.00 14.93 -20.45
N GLY A 639 -31.53 15.01 -19.20
CA GLY A 639 -31.37 16.28 -18.48
C GLY A 639 -30.34 17.17 -19.14
N LEU A 640 -29.21 16.59 -19.55
CA LEU A 640 -28.15 17.28 -20.29
C LEU A 640 -28.64 17.80 -21.63
N ALA A 641 -29.45 17.01 -22.35
CA ALA A 641 -30.05 17.44 -23.62
C ALA A 641 -30.96 18.67 -23.43
N VAL A 642 -31.78 18.67 -22.36
CA VAL A 642 -32.59 19.83 -22.00
C VAL A 642 -31.74 21.05 -21.63
N PHE A 643 -30.66 20.86 -20.86
CA PHE A 643 -29.75 21.98 -20.55
C PHE A 643 -29.06 22.55 -21.77
N ALA A 644 -28.64 21.70 -22.71
CA ALA A 644 -28.07 22.12 -23.98
C ALA A 644 -29.10 22.95 -24.78
N ALA A 645 -30.36 22.50 -24.86
CA ALA A 645 -31.44 23.25 -25.51
C ALA A 645 -31.73 24.61 -24.84
N LEU A 646 -31.53 24.72 -23.52
CA LEU A 646 -31.71 25.95 -22.77
C LEU A 646 -30.47 26.87 -22.73
N GLY A 647 -29.36 26.46 -23.35
CA GLY A 647 -28.10 27.19 -23.29
C GLY A 647 -27.53 27.35 -21.87
N ARG A 648 -27.88 26.45 -20.94
CA ARG A 648 -27.45 26.51 -19.53
C ARG A 648 -26.16 25.72 -19.31
N ASN A 649 -25.29 26.25 -18.46
CA ASN A 649 -24.06 25.57 -18.08
C ASN A 649 -24.35 24.46 -17.05
N VAL A 650 -23.97 23.23 -17.37
CA VAL A 650 -24.13 22.04 -16.52
C VAL A 650 -23.41 22.20 -15.16
N TRP A 651 -22.28 22.91 -15.14
CA TRP A 651 -21.44 23.12 -13.94
C TRP A 651 -22.11 23.98 -12.87
N GLU A 652 -23.00 24.90 -13.25
CA GLU A 652 -23.77 25.72 -12.32
C GLU A 652 -24.77 24.89 -11.50
N LEU A 653 -25.18 23.74 -12.04
CA LEU A 653 -26.13 22.85 -11.38
C LEU A 653 -25.45 21.96 -10.34
N ILE A 654 -24.31 21.36 -10.73
CA ILE A 654 -23.51 20.47 -9.87
C ILE A 654 -23.01 21.21 -8.63
N THR A 655 -22.66 22.49 -8.78
CA THR A 655 -22.26 23.36 -7.66
C THR A 655 -23.43 23.76 -6.75
N ARG A 656 -24.67 23.85 -7.26
CA ARG A 656 -25.88 24.11 -6.45
C ARG A 656 -26.34 22.90 -5.65
N THR A 657 -26.25 21.69 -6.22
CA THR A 657 -26.57 20.43 -5.52
C THR A 657 -25.58 20.12 -4.40
N ASN A 658 -24.31 20.52 -4.53
CA ASN A 658 -23.32 20.34 -3.46
C ASN A 658 -23.48 21.34 -2.29
N LYS A 659 -24.07 22.52 -2.53
CA LYS A 659 -24.32 23.53 -1.48
C LYS A 659 -25.53 23.21 -0.58
N SER A 660 -26.44 22.33 -1.00
CA SER A 660 -27.65 21.99 -0.24
C SER A 660 -27.45 20.91 0.82
N LYS A 661 -26.28 20.23 0.86
CA LYS A 661 -25.85 19.45 2.02
C LYS A 661 -25.01 20.36 2.93
N PRO A 662 -25.43 20.66 4.17
CA PRO A 662 -24.57 21.35 5.11
C PRO A 662 -23.44 20.39 5.50
N GLY A 663 -22.32 20.45 4.78
CA GLY A 663 -21.05 19.93 5.28
C GLY A 663 -20.71 20.65 6.59
N PRO A 664 -19.97 20.02 7.51
CA PRO A 664 -19.48 20.71 8.69
C PRO A 664 -18.71 21.95 8.22
N ARG A 665 -19.21 23.13 8.59
CA ARG A 665 -18.55 24.40 8.24
C ARG A 665 -17.09 24.28 8.64
N PRO A 666 -16.12 24.60 7.77
CA PRO A 666 -14.74 24.71 8.21
C PRO A 666 -14.74 25.72 9.35
N LYS A 667 -14.41 25.27 10.56
CA LYS A 667 -14.20 26.17 11.68
C LYS A 667 -13.18 27.18 11.19
N LYS A 668 -13.55 28.47 11.17
CA LYS A 668 -12.64 29.57 10.87
C LYS A 668 -11.33 29.27 11.56
N ARG A 669 -10.27 29.13 10.77
CA ARG A 669 -8.90 28.94 11.21
C ARG A 669 -8.62 30.07 12.20
N LYS A 670 -8.71 29.80 13.51
CA LYS A 670 -8.05 30.65 14.50
C LYS A 670 -6.58 30.52 14.15
N GLU A 671 -5.94 31.64 13.90
CA GLU A 671 -4.49 31.74 13.87
C GLU A 671 -3.97 31.10 15.17
N ILE A 672 -3.46 29.87 15.04
CA ILE A 672 -2.71 29.18 16.08
C ILE A 672 -1.28 29.17 15.55
N SER A 673 -0.40 29.70 16.38
CA SER A 673 1.02 29.93 16.16
C SER A 673 1.73 28.80 15.43
N ASN A 674 2.68 29.19 14.57
CA ASN A 674 3.71 28.39 13.93
C ASN A 674 4.35 27.33 14.85
N ASN A 675 3.75 26.15 14.93
CA ASN A 675 4.41 24.93 15.37
C ASN A 675 4.27 23.89 14.24
N PRO A 676 5.35 23.18 13.88
CA PRO A 676 5.29 22.15 12.86
C PRO A 676 4.40 20.97 13.31
N PRO A 677 3.76 20.25 12.37
CA PRO A 677 2.92 19.10 12.71
C PRO A 677 3.77 17.98 13.32
N PRO A 678 3.22 17.19 14.27
CA PRO A 678 3.90 16.00 14.75
C PRO A 678 3.96 14.97 13.62
N GLU A 679 5.16 14.49 13.34
CA GLU A 679 5.44 13.43 12.37
C GLU A 679 4.60 12.19 12.68
N GLY A 680 3.89 11.73 11.65
CA GLY A 680 3.04 10.56 11.72
C GLY A 680 3.86 9.30 11.98
N VAL A 681 3.46 8.58 13.02
CA VAL A 681 3.73 7.15 13.15
C VAL A 681 2.52 6.43 12.58
N ILE A 682 2.66 5.90 11.37
CA ILE A 682 1.84 4.80 10.86
C ILE A 682 2.84 3.67 10.60
N VAL A 683 2.74 2.61 11.39
CA VAL A 683 3.47 1.35 11.21
C VAL A 683 2.49 0.29 10.74
#